data_AF-A0A127B5D7-F1
#
_entry.id   AF-A0A127B5D7-F1
#
_cell.length_a   1.000
_cell.length_b   1.000
_cell.length_c   1.000
_cell.angle_alpha   90.00
_cell.angle_beta   90.00
_cell.angle_gamma   90.00
#
_symmetry.space_group_name_H-M   'P 1'
#
loop_
_entity.id
_entity.type
_entity.pdbx_description
1 polymer ?
#
loop_
_entity_poly.entity_id
_entity_poly.type
_entity_poly.pdbx_seq_one_letter_code
_entity_poly.pdbx_strand_id
1 'polypeptide(L)'
;MQHFNTKQKFRFSLITLLFLALTTRGSLAQIAVVEKWDKTFGGEADELLSSMIATPDGGYVLAGHTLSGAGGDLTTGSDPGVESCWLVKIRADGSKVWDRTYKSGGSLLKPVVIATSDGGFLIGGTLDGGVASHYRSEDAKGSRDYWVLKLDGNGNKEWDRTLGGSNIDDFKTLALAPDGGYLVGGVSWSGVSGDKTSGLRGGVDYWVVKLDNKGKTVWDKTFGGAGSDEPGSITPIPGGGYLLGGSSASNVGGEKSEPVKGWRGMSDFWIVKIDEDGNRIWDRTIGGTGSDFFASLRLLPSGEMLLGGTSNSLKGEDKSEDSPGNYQNGEPGNDYWVIKLSANGDKLWDKTIAGDNSDNLISLDLTADGGILLSGRSYSGASFDKMELNRGDFDYWVVQLNPQGVKMWEKAFGGPKKDFATAALVTPDGGFLVGGYSNSSKGGEKSENARYGYGLHDMWVVKANVTGLISTLVPVTKVWDRRFGGSQSEIMSSMVMTHEGGFMLGGSSPSPVSGDKTSFIQDRDIWIVKTDRSGNKIWDKTFGTGTHDDLTTIVKTPDGGYLLGGTSSGPAGSGNKTAPYRGFTHFWMIKIDGDGNKIWENSYGPCTLKSLIMTPDGGYLLGGSAYRGVEYDKTDPGKGGFDYWIVKTDSKGVKQWDRTFGGSGEEELRAIVPTVDGGFLLGGSSNSMAGLDKSQSSNKWDLWLVKLTADGNKVWDRTFYAEGDNKLTALTATSDGNFLLGGTKPFDNSDSQDYWVLKVNENGNTVWDKTFGGPSFDNLGSIIETSDGRYLIGGRSESQGHRDKTEAKKAYIASNFWVLMLDASGKKQWDKTLGSDGGQNLSCMLELPNKNFLLGGVSHSIVGGDITQDGRGFDDFWIVEISEDYKSVTGTPDFDIQSTSQLIVYPNPSRGEFHVRLADPTGRAGAVTLVLYDEVGRMVLTQKASGALLCEGVGINARGLGRGMYYLKVIGLDETMTKKVLIN
;
A
#
# COMPACT_ATOMS: atom_id res chain seq x y z
N MET A 1 29.88 -76.93 40.29
CA MET A 1 28.72 -76.02 40.49
C MET A 1 29.24 -74.59 40.53
N GLN A 2 28.47 -73.61 39.99
CA GLN A 2 28.40 -72.15 40.27
C GLN A 2 29.59 -71.41 40.96
N HIS A 3 29.90 -70.14 40.66
CA HIS A 3 29.56 -69.20 39.57
C HIS A 3 30.51 -67.95 39.68
N PHE A 4 30.75 -67.25 38.55
CA PHE A 4 30.97 -65.80 38.32
C PHE A 4 31.31 -64.82 39.48
N ASN A 5 32.08 -63.72 39.29
CA ASN A 5 33.11 -63.33 38.30
C ASN A 5 33.92 -62.09 38.84
N THR A 6 35.02 -61.72 38.18
CA THR A 6 36.03 -60.68 38.55
C THR A 6 35.47 -59.27 38.84
N LYS A 7 35.76 -58.62 39.98
CA LYS A 7 36.98 -57.85 40.42
C LYS A 7 37.17 -56.47 39.73
N GLN A 8 36.93 -55.33 40.41
CA GLN A 8 37.84 -54.52 41.30
C GLN A 8 38.81 -53.60 40.51
N LYS A 9 39.13 -52.33 40.86
CA LYS A 9 38.81 -51.41 42.00
C LYS A 9 39.20 -49.95 41.66
N PHE A 10 38.48 -48.93 42.20
CA PHE A 10 38.90 -47.56 42.65
C PHE A 10 39.89 -46.73 41.77
N ARG A 11 39.67 -45.44 41.45
CA ARG A 11 39.00 -44.32 42.15
C ARG A 11 38.50 -43.27 41.12
N PHE A 12 37.76 -42.23 41.56
CA PHE A 12 37.30 -41.09 40.74
C PHE A 12 37.62 -39.73 41.41
N SER A 13 37.79 -38.66 40.62
CA SER A 13 37.70 -37.23 40.96
C SER A 13 37.62 -36.40 39.67
N LEU A 14 36.51 -35.66 39.49
CA LEU A 14 36.32 -34.40 38.74
C LEU A 14 36.65 -34.28 37.22
N ILE A 15 35.83 -33.46 36.55
CA ILE A 15 36.07 -32.69 35.31
C ILE A 15 36.00 -33.45 33.97
N THR A 16 34.86 -33.23 33.31
CA THR A 16 34.68 -32.97 31.86
C THR A 16 35.12 -34.02 30.84
N LEU A 17 34.13 -34.74 30.28
CA LEU A 17 34.11 -35.05 28.85
C LEU A 17 32.99 -34.24 28.17
N LEU A 18 33.39 -33.42 27.18
CA LEU A 18 32.46 -32.87 26.20
C LEU A 18 31.82 -34.04 25.43
N PHE A 19 30.51 -34.17 25.48
CA PHE A 19 29.79 -34.76 24.35
C PHE A 19 29.74 -33.70 23.25
N LEU A 20 30.70 -33.77 22.32
CA LEU A 20 30.67 -32.98 21.09
C LEU A 20 29.61 -33.58 20.15
N ALA A 21 28.34 -33.39 20.52
CA ALA A 21 27.24 -33.59 19.59
C ALA A 21 27.37 -32.53 18.50
N LEU A 22 27.95 -32.91 17.37
CA LEU A 22 27.90 -32.16 16.12
C LEU A 22 26.46 -32.17 15.59
N THR A 23 25.58 -31.44 16.28
CA THR A 23 24.42 -30.86 15.63
C THR A 23 24.98 -29.84 14.64
N THR A 24 25.05 -30.23 13.37
CA THR A 24 25.08 -29.26 12.28
C THR A 24 23.77 -28.48 12.35
N ARG A 25 23.76 -27.40 13.15
CA ARG A 25 22.76 -26.35 13.01
C ARG A 25 22.89 -25.87 11.57
N GLY A 26 21.92 -26.20 10.72
CA GLY A 26 21.77 -25.49 9.46
C GLY A 26 21.59 -24.02 9.81
N SER A 27 22.59 -23.20 9.52
CA SER A 27 22.52 -21.77 9.78
C SER A 27 21.53 -21.15 8.80
N LEU A 28 20.62 -20.34 9.32
CA LEU A 28 19.69 -19.59 8.48
C LEU A 28 20.30 -18.21 8.08
N ALA A 29 21.16 -17.49 8.86
CA ALA A 29 21.89 -16.24 8.42
C ALA A 29 23.14 -15.75 9.23
N GLN A 30 24.04 -14.92 8.64
CA GLN A 30 25.08 -14.09 9.32
C GLN A 30 25.53 -12.79 8.54
N ILE A 31 26.68 -12.12 8.79
CA ILE A 31 26.95 -10.69 8.39
C ILE A 31 28.03 -10.40 7.29
N ALA A 32 27.79 -9.44 6.34
CA ALA A 32 28.79 -8.76 5.46
C ALA A 32 28.15 -7.63 4.58
N VAL A 33 28.84 -6.51 4.22
CA VAL A 33 28.30 -5.19 3.69
C VAL A 33 29.09 -4.61 2.46
N VAL A 34 28.52 -3.68 1.64
CA VAL A 34 29.13 -3.05 0.39
C VAL A 34 28.81 -1.52 0.19
N GLU A 35 28.88 -0.92 -1.03
CA GLU A 35 28.55 0.50 -1.42
C GLU A 35 28.25 0.67 -2.96
N LYS A 36 27.63 1.78 -3.46
CA LYS A 36 27.48 2.16 -4.91
C LYS A 36 27.31 3.70 -5.24
N TRP A 37 26.33 4.26 -6.02
CA TRP A 37 26.41 5.67 -6.58
C TRP A 37 25.11 6.58 -6.61
N ASP A 38 25.17 7.85 -7.14
CA ASP A 38 24.13 8.93 -7.01
C ASP A 38 24.06 10.08 -8.12
N LYS A 39 23.05 11.03 -8.07
CA LYS A 39 22.62 11.99 -9.17
C LYS A 39 21.89 13.40 -8.85
N THR A 40 22.43 14.42 -8.16
CA THR A 40 21.78 15.69 -7.62
C THR A 40 20.64 16.47 -8.38
N PHE A 41 19.70 17.21 -7.68
CA PHE A 41 18.35 17.82 -8.19
C PHE A 41 18.79 19.33 -8.68
N GLY A 42 18.73 20.52 -8.05
CA GLY A 42 17.85 21.04 -6.99
C GLY A 42 18.00 22.50 -6.58
N GLY A 43 16.91 23.05 -6.04
CA GLY A 43 16.74 24.41 -5.55
C GLY A 43 16.92 24.58 -4.05
N GLU A 44 15.86 24.55 -3.24
CA GLU A 44 15.85 25.13 -1.87
C GLU A 44 15.55 24.19 -0.67
N ALA A 45 14.33 23.67 -0.47
CA ALA A 45 13.88 22.97 0.76
C ALA A 45 13.13 21.59 0.57
N ASP A 46 11.80 21.49 0.79
CA ASP A 46 10.96 20.27 0.90
C ASP A 46 10.06 19.93 -0.31
N GLU A 47 9.74 18.64 -0.57
CA GLU A 47 8.71 18.14 -1.53
C GLU A 47 8.36 16.59 -1.34
N LEU A 48 7.25 16.21 -0.67
CA LEU A 48 6.98 14.86 -0.04
C LEU A 48 6.40 13.65 -0.85
N LEU A 49 6.95 12.43 -0.65
CA LEU A 49 6.77 11.24 -1.53
C LEU A 49 6.19 9.93 -0.89
N SER A 50 5.16 9.27 -1.50
CA SER A 50 4.61 7.91 -1.16
C SER A 50 3.55 7.30 -2.16
N SER A 51 3.35 5.95 -2.29
CA SER A 51 2.41 5.20 -3.20
C SER A 51 2.99 4.62 -4.53
N MET A 52 2.52 3.50 -5.14
CA MET A 52 2.97 2.95 -6.48
C MET A 52 2.14 1.84 -7.16
N ILE A 53 1.99 1.80 -8.51
CA ILE A 53 1.16 0.76 -9.21
C ILE A 53 1.47 0.36 -10.69
N ALA A 54 2.68 0.59 -11.20
CA ALA A 54 3.11 0.34 -12.60
C ALA A 54 2.44 1.10 -13.78
N THR A 55 3.13 1.05 -14.92
CA THR A 55 2.59 1.38 -16.25
C THR A 55 3.30 0.57 -17.35
N PRO A 56 2.82 0.60 -18.62
CA PRO A 56 3.22 -0.34 -19.67
C PRO A 56 4.70 -0.45 -20.07
N ASP A 57 5.63 0.29 -19.47
CA ASP A 57 6.78 0.83 -20.21
C ASP A 57 7.98 1.22 -19.33
N GLY A 58 8.13 0.57 -18.16
CA GLY A 58 9.12 0.97 -17.15
C GLY A 58 8.89 2.36 -16.55
N GLY A 59 7.71 2.96 -16.80
CA GLY A 59 7.37 4.31 -16.39
C GLY A 59 6.81 4.42 -14.98
N TYR A 60 7.23 5.47 -14.28
CA TYR A 60 6.93 5.80 -12.89
C TYR A 60 6.06 7.06 -12.74
N VAL A 61 5.72 7.35 -11.48
CA VAL A 61 5.31 8.64 -10.94
C VAL A 61 6.11 8.81 -9.66
N LEU A 62 6.88 9.87 -9.53
CA LEU A 62 7.30 10.35 -8.22
C LEU A 62 6.22 11.29 -7.68
N ALA A 63 6.29 11.78 -6.44
CA ALA A 63 5.56 12.98 -6.04
C ALA A 63 6.15 13.66 -4.79
N GLY A 64 5.40 14.59 -4.19
CA GLY A 64 5.89 15.84 -3.60
C GLY A 64 5.44 16.99 -4.51
N HIS A 65 4.87 18.10 -3.99
CA HIS A 65 4.73 19.31 -4.82
C HIS A 65 5.30 20.56 -4.18
N THR A 66 5.40 21.56 -5.04
CA THR A 66 5.84 22.90 -4.76
C THR A 66 5.21 23.48 -3.51
N LEU A 67 6.00 23.67 -2.46
CA LEU A 67 5.75 24.78 -1.55
C LEU A 67 6.13 26.06 -2.34
N SER A 68 7.42 26.42 -2.30
CA SER A 68 8.22 26.70 -3.49
C SER A 68 7.96 28.06 -4.26
N GLY A 69 8.99 28.76 -4.80
CA GLY A 69 8.97 30.08 -5.51
C GLY A 69 9.92 30.44 -6.71
N ALA A 70 10.97 29.66 -7.04
CA ALA A 70 11.88 29.83 -8.19
C ALA A 70 12.10 28.53 -9.01
N GLY A 71 10.99 27.83 -9.29
CA GLY A 71 10.87 26.63 -10.11
C GLY A 71 11.32 25.28 -9.54
N GLY A 72 12.47 25.22 -8.88
CA GLY A 72 13.26 23.98 -8.75
C GLY A 72 13.95 23.67 -10.06
N ASP A 73 14.46 24.74 -10.70
CA ASP A 73 14.87 24.86 -12.12
C ASP A 73 13.65 24.78 -13.08
N LEU A 74 12.97 25.92 -13.23
CA LEU A 74 11.69 26.11 -13.95
C LEU A 74 11.46 27.63 -14.24
N THR A 75 10.39 28.05 -14.94
CA THR A 75 10.41 29.29 -15.74
C THR A 75 9.40 30.42 -15.37
N THR A 76 8.07 30.24 -15.48
CA THR A 76 7.03 31.32 -15.49
C THR A 76 5.61 30.92 -15.03
N GLY A 77 5.45 30.18 -13.93
CA GLY A 77 4.17 29.59 -13.51
C GLY A 77 3.64 29.99 -12.11
N SER A 78 3.20 29.01 -11.31
CA SER A 78 2.21 29.23 -10.25
C SER A 78 2.66 29.89 -8.95
N ASP A 79 1.79 30.03 -7.94
CA ASP A 79 1.46 31.34 -7.41
C ASP A 79 1.48 31.47 -5.85
N PRO A 80 1.40 32.69 -5.27
CA PRO A 80 1.39 33.04 -3.82
C PRO A 80 0.33 32.40 -2.91
N GLY A 81 -0.15 31.23 -3.30
CA GLY A 81 -0.80 30.23 -2.49
C GLY A 81 -1.31 29.17 -3.44
N VAL A 82 -2.36 29.49 -4.17
CA VAL A 82 -2.94 28.67 -5.23
C VAL A 82 -2.00 28.45 -6.41
N GLU A 83 -2.20 27.34 -7.13
CA GLU A 83 -1.32 26.86 -8.18
C GLU A 83 -2.04 26.10 -9.33
N SER A 84 -1.87 24.77 -9.49
CA SER A 84 -2.43 23.91 -10.57
C SER A 84 -2.41 22.40 -10.20
N CYS A 85 -1.83 21.47 -10.98
CA CYS A 85 -1.62 20.04 -10.65
C CYS A 85 -0.29 19.46 -11.14
N TRP A 86 0.55 18.92 -10.25
CA TRP A 86 1.92 18.56 -10.59
C TRP A 86 1.92 17.24 -11.38
N LEU A 87 2.61 17.23 -12.54
CA LEU A 87 2.71 16.07 -13.46
C LEU A 87 3.94 16.19 -14.39
N VAL A 88 5.02 15.43 -14.12
CA VAL A 88 6.24 15.21 -14.96
C VAL A 88 5.92 14.42 -16.27
N LYS A 89 6.92 14.06 -17.11
CA LYS A 89 6.83 13.04 -18.18
C LYS A 89 8.20 12.46 -18.65
N ILE A 90 8.89 11.65 -17.83
CA ILE A 90 10.24 11.11 -18.19
C ILE A 90 10.27 9.84 -19.07
N ARG A 91 11.48 9.32 -19.34
CA ARG A 91 11.84 7.95 -19.79
C ARG A 91 12.81 7.18 -18.83
N ALA A 92 12.39 7.03 -17.57
CA ALA A 92 12.65 5.92 -16.63
C ALA A 92 13.79 5.94 -15.56
N ASP A 93 14.40 7.07 -15.16
CA ASP A 93 15.27 7.27 -13.96
C ASP A 93 15.84 8.73 -13.64
N GLY A 94 15.47 9.89 -14.29
CA GLY A 94 16.39 11.10 -14.44
C GLY A 94 16.02 12.65 -14.61
N SER A 95 16.50 13.42 -15.69
CA SER A 95 16.57 14.90 -16.11
C SER A 95 16.10 15.37 -17.54
N LYS A 96 15.34 16.47 -17.64
CA LYS A 96 14.97 17.37 -18.78
C LYS A 96 14.51 16.75 -20.13
N VAL A 97 13.22 16.87 -20.49
CA VAL A 97 12.72 16.82 -21.90
C VAL A 97 11.66 17.88 -22.27
N TRP A 98 10.37 17.67 -21.95
CA TRP A 98 9.24 18.45 -22.51
C TRP A 98 8.03 18.53 -21.57
N ASP A 99 7.43 19.72 -21.50
CA ASP A 99 6.52 20.24 -20.39
C ASP A 99 4.02 21.89 -20.66
N ARG A 100 2.99 22.08 -19.71
CA ARG A 100 1.51 22.27 -19.80
C ARG A 100 0.90 22.48 -18.39
N THR A 101 -0.39 22.77 -18.19
CA THR A 101 -0.97 23.10 -16.85
C THR A 101 -2.50 22.85 -16.67
N TYR A 102 -2.98 22.69 -15.42
CA TYR A 102 -4.21 21.94 -15.05
C TYR A 102 -4.96 22.47 -13.78
N LYS A 103 -6.05 21.81 -13.35
CA LYS A 103 -6.74 21.89 -12.02
C LYS A 103 -7.24 20.48 -11.61
N SER A 104 -7.55 20.08 -10.37
CA SER A 104 -7.64 20.68 -9.01
C SER A 104 -8.97 21.26 -8.49
N GLY A 105 -9.13 21.31 -7.15
CA GLY A 105 -10.45 21.29 -6.47
C GLY A 105 -10.70 22.23 -5.26
N GLY A 106 -9.73 22.47 -4.38
CA GLY A 106 -9.66 23.62 -3.44
C GLY A 106 -9.55 23.44 -1.90
N SER A 107 -9.09 22.32 -1.30
CA SER A 107 -8.63 22.29 0.13
C SER A 107 -7.89 21.04 0.65
N LEU A 108 -8.17 19.82 0.19
CA LEU A 108 -7.75 18.56 0.85
C LEU A 108 -7.90 17.33 -0.08
N LEU A 109 -7.36 17.42 -1.30
CA LEU A 109 -7.15 16.28 -2.20
C LEU A 109 -5.94 15.28 -1.85
N LYS A 110 -4.88 15.01 -2.72
CA LYS A 110 -3.90 13.83 -3.01
C LYS A 110 -3.54 12.99 -4.42
N PRO A 111 -4.18 12.25 -5.50
CA PRO A 111 -5.42 11.36 -5.96
C PRO A 111 -5.60 9.77 -5.84
N VAL A 112 -6.36 9.13 -4.90
CA VAL A 112 -6.08 7.72 -4.40
C VAL A 112 -6.17 6.56 -5.41
N VAL A 113 -5.10 5.76 -5.42
CA VAL A 113 -4.69 4.74 -6.38
C VAL A 113 -5.38 3.34 -6.40
N ILE A 114 -5.53 2.70 -7.59
CA ILE A 114 -4.68 1.57 -8.10
C ILE A 114 -4.43 1.66 -9.63
N ALA A 115 -4.23 0.52 -10.33
CA ALA A 115 -3.91 0.43 -11.76
C ALA A 115 -4.76 -0.56 -12.55
N THR A 116 -4.99 -0.25 -13.82
CA THR A 116 -5.28 -1.22 -14.90
C THR A 116 -4.62 -0.77 -16.21
N SER A 117 -4.46 -1.68 -17.17
CA SER A 117 -3.33 -1.85 -18.11
C SER A 117 -2.61 -0.60 -18.68
N ASP A 118 -3.17 0.08 -19.68
CA ASP A 118 -2.43 0.85 -20.70
C ASP A 118 -2.07 2.32 -20.34
N GLY A 119 -2.41 3.29 -21.19
CA GLY A 119 -1.98 4.70 -21.10
C GLY A 119 -3.02 5.66 -20.52
N GLY A 120 -3.87 5.18 -19.60
CA GLY A 120 -4.99 5.94 -19.05
C GLY A 120 -4.75 6.57 -17.69
N PHE A 121 -5.18 7.81 -17.54
CA PHE A 121 -5.15 8.67 -16.36
C PHE A 121 -6.45 8.76 -15.55
N LEU A 122 -6.57 8.28 -14.31
CA LEU A 122 -7.84 8.42 -13.55
C LEU A 122 -7.70 9.02 -12.15
N ILE A 123 -8.82 9.55 -11.61
CA ILE A 123 -9.17 9.89 -10.22
C ILE A 123 -10.71 10.01 -10.11
N GLY A 124 -11.23 10.22 -8.90
CA GLY A 124 -12.47 10.93 -8.61
C GLY A 124 -12.26 11.87 -7.43
N GLY A 125 -13.05 12.93 -7.27
CA GLY A 125 -12.70 14.02 -6.36
C GLY A 125 -13.85 14.90 -5.86
N THR A 126 -13.51 16.05 -5.26
CA THR A 126 -14.37 17.15 -4.75
C THR A 126 -13.96 18.52 -5.37
N LEU A 127 -14.78 19.57 -5.19
CA LEU A 127 -14.92 20.74 -6.09
C LEU A 127 -15.77 21.90 -5.49
N ASP A 128 -15.62 22.27 -4.23
CA ASP A 128 -16.46 23.25 -3.48
C ASP A 128 -17.27 24.35 -4.19
N GLY A 129 -18.59 24.26 -4.07
CA GLY A 129 -19.57 25.27 -4.41
C GLY A 129 -19.35 26.13 -5.66
N GLY A 130 -19.95 27.32 -5.63
CA GLY A 130 -19.89 28.33 -6.69
C GLY A 130 -20.46 27.87 -8.03
N VAL A 131 -19.90 28.36 -9.15
CA VAL A 131 -20.58 28.57 -10.45
C VAL A 131 -19.73 28.35 -11.71
N ALA A 132 -20.24 28.70 -12.91
CA ALA A 132 -19.62 28.52 -14.23
C ALA A 132 -18.44 29.47 -14.58
N SER A 133 -17.61 29.03 -15.55
CA SER A 133 -16.70 29.84 -16.38
C SER A 133 -16.34 29.02 -17.64
N HIS A 134 -15.14 29.16 -18.25
CA HIS A 134 -14.67 28.34 -19.38
C HIS A 134 -14.31 26.88 -18.99
N TYR A 135 -15.22 26.21 -18.28
CA TYR A 135 -15.18 24.82 -17.86
C TYR A 135 -16.54 24.16 -18.04
N ARG A 136 -17.62 24.74 -17.50
CA ARG A 136 -18.91 24.07 -17.34
C ARG A 136 -20.13 24.94 -17.67
N SER A 137 -21.24 24.29 -18.02
CA SER A 137 -22.19 24.75 -19.06
C SER A 137 -23.63 25.08 -18.63
N GLU A 138 -24.21 24.41 -17.62
CA GLU A 138 -25.65 24.52 -17.29
C GLU A 138 -25.90 24.83 -15.80
N ASP A 139 -27.03 25.48 -15.51
CA ASP A 139 -27.35 26.05 -14.19
C ASP A 139 -28.27 25.19 -13.31
N ALA A 140 -28.40 25.57 -12.03
CA ALA A 140 -28.67 24.69 -10.90
C ALA A 140 -30.03 24.95 -10.20
N LYS A 141 -30.37 24.09 -9.23
CA LYS A 141 -31.31 24.43 -8.15
C LYS A 141 -30.79 24.12 -6.72
N GLY A 142 -29.51 23.72 -6.53
CA GLY A 142 -29.03 23.20 -5.24
C GLY A 142 -27.53 23.27 -4.93
N SER A 143 -26.92 22.16 -4.49
CA SER A 143 -26.05 22.23 -3.29
C SER A 143 -24.55 21.87 -3.35
N ARG A 144 -24.01 20.89 -4.11
CA ARG A 144 -22.56 20.51 -4.08
C ARG A 144 -22.07 19.59 -5.28
N ASP A 145 -22.30 19.92 -6.55
CA ASP A 145 -22.62 18.96 -7.65
C ASP A 145 -21.59 18.21 -8.59
N TYR A 146 -21.74 16.85 -8.74
CA TYR A 146 -20.89 15.86 -9.48
C TYR A 146 -20.54 16.23 -10.94
N TRP A 147 -19.45 15.69 -11.50
CA TRP A 147 -19.50 15.32 -12.93
C TRP A 147 -18.60 14.14 -13.33
N VAL A 148 -18.95 13.49 -14.45
CA VAL A 148 -18.48 12.15 -14.83
C VAL A 148 -18.46 12.00 -16.36
N LEU A 149 -17.38 11.46 -16.97
CA LEU A 149 -17.25 11.41 -18.45
C LEU A 149 -16.15 10.50 -19.05
N LYS A 150 -16.17 10.44 -20.39
CA LYS A 150 -15.00 10.31 -21.30
C LYS A 150 -15.13 11.37 -22.41
N LEU A 151 -14.08 11.95 -22.99
CA LEU A 151 -12.61 11.77 -22.87
C LEU A 151 -12.07 10.39 -23.29
N ASP A 152 -11.76 10.27 -24.57
CA ASP A 152 -11.08 9.16 -25.24
C ASP A 152 -9.54 9.17 -25.03
N GLY A 153 -8.81 8.41 -25.86
CA GLY A 153 -7.34 8.47 -25.94
C GLY A 153 -6.78 9.73 -26.60
N ASN A 154 -7.44 10.89 -26.46
CA ASN A 154 -7.03 12.16 -27.07
C ASN A 154 -7.49 13.39 -26.27
N GLY A 155 -8.79 13.52 -26.01
CA GLY A 155 -9.37 14.68 -25.33
C GLY A 155 -10.85 14.96 -25.59
N ASN A 156 -11.55 14.10 -26.35
CA ASN A 156 -12.86 14.43 -26.93
C ASN A 156 -14.02 14.36 -25.92
N LYS A 157 -14.60 15.53 -25.59
CA LYS A 157 -15.95 15.73 -25.02
C LYS A 157 -17.06 15.17 -25.92
N GLU A 158 -17.91 14.25 -25.48
CA GLU A 158 -19.08 13.79 -26.27
C GLU A 158 -20.43 14.45 -25.90
N TRP A 159 -20.70 14.76 -24.61
CA TRP A 159 -22.04 15.16 -24.11
C TRP A 159 -21.97 15.77 -22.69
N ASP A 160 -23.05 16.43 -22.24
CA ASP A 160 -23.22 16.95 -20.87
C ASP A 160 -24.69 17.29 -20.49
N ARG A 161 -24.97 17.55 -19.18
CA ARG A 161 -26.23 18.05 -18.57
C ARG A 161 -26.10 18.21 -17.02
N THR A 162 -27.06 18.87 -16.32
CA THR A 162 -27.00 19.22 -14.87
C THR A 162 -28.24 18.87 -14.01
N LEU A 163 -28.04 18.50 -12.72
CA LEU A 163 -29.06 18.27 -11.66
C LEU A 163 -28.64 19.03 -10.34
N GLY A 164 -28.57 18.51 -9.09
CA GLY A 164 -28.62 17.13 -8.58
C GLY A 164 -28.24 16.85 -7.10
N GLY A 165 -28.07 17.83 -6.20
CA GLY A 165 -27.69 17.61 -4.79
C GLY A 165 -28.25 18.63 -3.78
N SER A 166 -28.56 18.25 -2.53
CA SER A 166 -29.27 19.14 -1.58
C SER A 166 -28.51 19.60 -0.35
N ASN A 167 -27.68 18.76 0.26
CA ASN A 167 -26.69 19.24 1.24
C ASN A 167 -25.52 18.26 1.37
N ILE A 168 -25.73 17.12 2.02
CA ILE A 168 -24.72 16.07 2.13
C ILE A 168 -25.31 14.76 1.63
N ASP A 169 -24.97 14.42 0.40
CA ASP A 169 -25.37 13.21 -0.32
C ASP A 169 -24.09 12.52 -0.93
N ASP A 170 -22.90 13.01 -0.52
CA ASP A 170 -21.48 12.59 -0.31
C ASP A 170 -20.66 11.77 -1.36
N PHE A 171 -19.39 11.40 -1.02
CA PHE A 171 -18.34 10.89 -1.93
C PHE A 171 -17.38 9.79 -1.38
N LYS A 172 -16.10 9.74 -1.79
CA LYS A 172 -15.17 8.59 -1.91
C LYS A 172 -15.69 7.37 -2.69
N THR A 173 -15.21 7.11 -3.91
CA THR A 173 -14.15 6.10 -4.19
C THR A 173 -13.89 5.92 -5.70
N LEU A 174 -13.41 4.75 -6.17
CA LEU A 174 -13.86 4.00 -7.38
C LEU A 174 -13.49 2.48 -7.18
N ALA A 175 -12.92 1.74 -8.17
CA ALA A 175 -12.59 0.29 -8.08
C ALA A 175 -11.40 -0.19 -8.97
N LEU A 176 -11.53 -1.31 -9.70
CA LEU A 176 -10.70 -1.72 -10.87
C LEU A 176 -11.62 -2.54 -11.80
N ALA A 177 -12.18 -1.95 -12.84
CA ALA A 177 -13.20 -2.60 -13.80
C ALA A 177 -12.18 -2.47 -15.04
N PRO A 178 -11.64 -3.54 -15.69
CA PRO A 178 -10.34 -3.41 -16.37
C PRO A 178 -10.18 -2.40 -17.52
N ASP A 179 -11.25 -1.91 -18.16
CA ASP A 179 -11.15 -0.82 -19.16
C ASP A 179 -10.93 0.58 -18.54
N GLY A 180 -10.90 0.68 -17.20
CA GLY A 180 -10.68 1.91 -16.46
C GLY A 180 -11.91 2.78 -16.27
N GLY A 181 -13.10 2.21 -16.43
CA GLY A 181 -14.41 2.78 -16.15
C GLY A 181 -14.76 3.12 -14.68
N TYR A 182 -16.07 3.23 -14.39
CA TYR A 182 -16.59 4.00 -13.25
C TYR A 182 -17.92 3.45 -12.60
N LEU A 183 -18.26 3.74 -11.33
CA LEU A 183 -19.62 3.55 -10.73
C LEU A 183 -19.96 4.74 -9.79
N VAL A 184 -21.20 5.14 -9.46
CA VAL A 184 -21.53 6.50 -8.89
C VAL A 184 -22.19 6.50 -7.49
N GLY A 185 -21.87 7.48 -6.61
CA GLY A 185 -22.67 7.85 -5.42
C GLY A 185 -22.60 6.92 -4.19
N GLY A 186 -23.21 7.20 -3.03
CA GLY A 186 -23.78 8.45 -2.45
C GLY A 186 -24.49 8.20 -1.09
N VAL A 187 -25.09 9.24 -0.49
CA VAL A 187 -25.89 9.24 0.78
C VAL A 187 -27.08 10.19 0.77
N SER A 188 -27.72 10.57 1.89
CA SER A 188 -28.98 11.32 1.86
C SER A 188 -29.35 12.13 3.12
N TRP A 189 -28.62 13.20 3.48
CA TRP A 189 -29.00 14.13 4.56
C TRP A 189 -30.35 14.85 4.29
N SER A 190 -30.80 14.95 3.03
CA SER A 190 -31.21 16.25 2.49
C SER A 190 -32.40 16.30 1.49
N GLY A 191 -33.29 17.32 1.62
CA GLY A 191 -33.78 18.23 0.54
C GLY A 191 -35.07 17.95 -0.29
N VAL A 192 -35.08 18.39 -1.59
CA VAL A 192 -36.26 18.36 -2.51
C VAL A 192 -36.07 18.01 -4.03
N SER A 193 -34.91 17.57 -4.57
CA SER A 193 -34.82 17.12 -6.02
C SER A 193 -33.88 15.92 -6.33
N GLY A 194 -32.77 16.03 -7.08
CA GLY A 194 -31.66 15.04 -7.14
C GLY A 194 -31.66 14.13 -8.36
N ASP A 195 -32.30 14.57 -9.45
CA ASP A 195 -33.76 14.42 -9.59
C ASP A 195 -34.27 12.97 -9.48
N LYS A 196 -35.31 12.77 -8.64
CA LYS A 196 -35.42 11.57 -7.78
C LYS A 196 -36.84 10.98 -7.65
N THR A 197 -36.94 9.67 -7.42
CA THR A 197 -38.18 8.85 -7.63
C THR A 197 -38.42 7.73 -6.58
N SER A 198 -38.12 7.98 -5.29
CA SER A 198 -37.88 6.95 -4.25
C SER A 198 -39.00 6.70 -3.21
N GLY A 199 -38.77 5.71 -2.31
CA GLY A 199 -39.67 5.30 -1.22
C GLY A 199 -38.92 4.52 -0.11
N LEU A 200 -39.01 5.04 1.13
CA LEU A 200 -38.00 4.91 2.20
C LEU A 200 -38.20 3.72 3.17
N ARG A 201 -37.13 3.26 3.85
CA ARG A 201 -37.21 2.44 5.09
C ARG A 201 -36.44 2.97 6.33
N GLY A 202 -35.54 3.97 6.30
CA GLY A 202 -34.99 4.48 7.58
C GLY A 202 -33.95 5.62 7.68
N GLY A 203 -33.07 5.87 6.70
CA GLY A 203 -31.84 6.70 6.85
C GLY A 203 -32.00 8.20 6.54
N VAL A 204 -31.41 8.91 5.56
CA VAL A 204 -30.18 8.71 4.78
C VAL A 204 -30.08 7.34 4.09
N ASP A 205 -30.82 7.26 2.99
CA ASP A 205 -31.44 6.03 2.53
C ASP A 205 -30.93 5.50 1.15
N TYR A 206 -30.56 4.20 1.06
CA TYR A 206 -29.90 3.51 -0.09
C TYR A 206 -30.63 3.46 -1.45
N TRP A 207 -29.81 3.42 -2.51
CA TRP A 207 -30.11 3.02 -3.90
C TRP A 207 -28.83 2.38 -4.51
N VAL A 208 -28.85 1.71 -5.69
CA VAL A 208 -27.69 1.16 -6.46
C VAL A 208 -28.08 0.87 -7.93
N VAL A 209 -27.18 1.04 -8.94
CA VAL A 209 -27.31 0.48 -10.31
C VAL A 209 -25.96 0.27 -11.06
N LYS A 210 -26.01 -0.18 -12.34
CA LYS A 210 -24.91 -0.61 -13.25
C LYS A 210 -24.92 0.14 -14.62
N LEU A 211 -23.77 0.46 -15.24
CA LEU A 211 -23.61 1.47 -16.33
C LEU A 211 -22.68 0.98 -17.50
N ASP A 212 -21.67 1.74 -17.96
CA ASP A 212 -20.65 1.50 -19.03
C ASP A 212 -19.68 2.71 -19.14
N ASN A 213 -18.50 2.61 -19.79
CA ASN A 213 -17.44 3.67 -19.86
C ASN A 213 -17.84 5.07 -20.38
N LYS A 214 -19.12 5.30 -20.74
CA LYS A 214 -19.71 6.58 -21.13
C LYS A 214 -21.15 6.87 -20.61
N GLY A 215 -22.15 5.94 -20.54
CA GLY A 215 -23.57 6.18 -20.06
C GLY A 215 -24.77 5.21 -20.43
N LYS A 216 -25.37 4.42 -19.47
CA LYS A 216 -26.51 3.44 -19.65
C LYS A 216 -27.27 2.96 -18.36
N THR A 217 -28.58 2.63 -18.42
CA THR A 217 -29.55 2.32 -17.29
C THR A 217 -29.83 0.83 -16.91
N VAL A 218 -30.27 0.49 -15.65
CA VAL A 218 -30.89 -0.83 -15.24
C VAL A 218 -32.10 -0.86 -14.20
N TRP A 219 -31.94 -1.21 -12.89
CA TRP A 219 -32.92 -1.96 -11.99
C TRP A 219 -34.11 -1.23 -11.25
N ASP A 220 -34.56 -1.67 -10.03
CA ASP A 220 -35.83 -1.19 -9.39
C ASP A 220 -36.12 -1.24 -7.82
N LYS A 221 -35.49 -2.01 -6.89
CA LYS A 221 -36.04 -2.25 -5.49
C LYS A 221 -35.43 -1.43 -4.30
N THR A 222 -35.95 -1.61 -3.07
CA THR A 222 -35.70 -0.78 -1.85
C THR A 222 -35.28 -1.55 -0.57
N PHE A 223 -34.28 -0.96 0.18
CA PHE A 223 -31.73 -1.56 1.36
C PHE A 223 -31.15 -1.07 2.78
N GLY A 224 -30.88 -1.97 3.73
CA GLY A 224 -30.27 -1.61 5.04
C GLY A 224 -31.30 -1.60 6.17
N GLY A 225 -31.22 -0.64 7.10
CA GLY A 225 -32.17 -0.48 8.23
C GLY A 225 -31.74 0.58 9.25
N ALA A 226 -32.66 1.09 10.08
CA ALA A 226 -32.38 2.21 11.00
C ALA A 226 -31.57 1.82 12.25
N GLY A 227 -30.26 1.57 12.07
CA GLY A 227 -29.33 1.19 13.13
C GLY A 227 -28.13 2.09 13.32
N SER A 228 -27.22 2.12 12.35
CA SER A 228 -25.95 2.84 12.32
C SER A 228 -25.27 2.29 11.07
N ASP A 229 -25.01 3.11 10.07
CA ASP A 229 -24.86 2.66 8.69
C ASP A 229 -23.92 3.63 7.93
N GLU A 230 -23.25 3.21 6.85
CA GLU A 230 -22.43 4.09 5.95
C GLU A 230 -22.13 3.35 4.60
N PRO A 231 -21.71 3.92 3.47
CA PRO A 231 -21.70 3.23 2.15
C PRO A 231 -20.63 2.16 1.83
N GLY A 232 -20.18 1.37 2.81
CA GLY A 232 -19.56 0.05 2.59
C GLY A 232 -18.29 -0.02 1.72
N SER A 233 -18.40 -0.53 0.49
CA SER A 233 -17.28 -0.86 -0.43
C SER A 233 -17.77 -1.25 -1.83
N ILE A 234 -16.90 -1.71 -2.78
CA ILE A 234 -17.28 -1.81 -4.22
C ILE A 234 -16.70 -3.00 -5.08
N THR A 235 -15.45 -3.52 -4.84
CA THR A 235 -12.89 -4.26 -6.00
C THR A 235 -12.29 -5.68 -6.53
N PRO A 236 -11.73 -5.97 -7.75
CA PRO A 236 -12.02 -5.55 -9.13
C PRO A 236 -13.28 -6.17 -9.78
N ILE A 237 -13.46 -7.48 -10.06
CA ILE A 237 -12.74 -8.77 -9.77
C ILE A 237 -13.15 -9.82 -10.85
N PRO A 238 -12.48 -10.99 -10.93
CA PRO A 238 -12.66 -11.98 -12.02
C PRO A 238 -14.00 -12.78 -12.11
N GLY A 239 -15.17 -12.14 -12.13
CA GLY A 239 -16.43 -12.71 -12.67
C GLY A 239 -17.58 -13.22 -11.76
N GLY A 240 -17.60 -13.10 -10.41
CA GLY A 240 -18.78 -13.46 -9.56
C GLY A 240 -18.77 -13.23 -8.00
N GLY A 241 -19.21 -12.07 -7.46
CA GLY A 241 -19.19 -11.61 -6.02
C GLY A 241 -18.40 -10.32 -5.64
N TYR A 242 -18.95 -9.09 -5.55
CA TYR A 242 -18.22 -7.87 -5.13
C TYR A 242 -18.56 -7.53 -3.69
N LEU A 243 -17.60 -7.01 -2.91
CA LEU A 243 -17.93 -6.15 -1.78
C LEU A 243 -18.88 -5.03 -2.19
N LEU A 244 -19.94 -4.83 -1.41
CA LEU A 244 -19.90 -3.67 -0.51
C LEU A 244 -19.52 -4.16 0.89
N GLY A 245 -20.43 -4.78 1.65
CA GLY A 245 -20.11 -5.19 3.03
C GLY A 245 -19.79 -3.98 3.93
N GLY A 246 -19.28 -4.21 5.14
CA GLY A 246 -18.94 -3.13 6.05
C GLY A 246 -19.14 -3.44 7.53
N SER A 247 -19.57 -2.40 8.22
CA SER A 247 -19.99 -2.35 9.62
C SER A 247 -21.45 -1.85 9.72
N SER A 248 -22.29 -2.24 10.68
CA SER A 248 -23.66 -1.66 10.82
C SER A 248 -24.36 -2.11 12.10
N ALA A 249 -25.18 -1.24 12.71
CA ALA A 249 -25.89 -1.61 13.94
C ALA A 249 -27.13 -2.47 13.74
N SER A 250 -27.36 -3.42 14.65
CA SER A 250 -28.02 -4.68 14.27
C SER A 250 -29.21 -5.18 15.12
N ASN A 251 -29.83 -4.33 15.94
CA ASN A 251 -31.04 -4.67 16.72
C ASN A 251 -32.34 -4.86 15.88
N VAL A 252 -33.40 -5.40 16.50
CA VAL A 252 -34.63 -5.97 15.91
C VAL A 252 -35.37 -5.09 14.89
N GLY A 253 -35.61 -5.67 13.70
CA GLY A 253 -36.73 -5.36 12.80
C GLY A 253 -36.56 -5.98 11.40
N GLY A 254 -37.60 -5.88 10.56
CA GLY A 254 -37.53 -6.13 9.11
C GLY A 254 -36.89 -7.46 8.67
N GLU A 255 -35.81 -7.37 7.88
CA GLU A 255 -35.14 -8.48 7.18
C GLU A 255 -33.71 -8.76 7.74
N LYS A 256 -33.62 -9.56 8.80
CA LYS A 256 -32.42 -10.31 9.27
C LYS A 256 -32.88 -11.61 9.96
N SER A 257 -32.08 -12.30 10.80
CA SER A 257 -32.55 -13.57 11.42
C SER A 257 -32.03 -13.97 12.82
N GLU A 258 -30.75 -13.79 13.19
CA GLU A 258 -30.15 -14.51 14.34
C GLU A 258 -29.26 -13.66 15.30
N PRO A 259 -29.02 -14.10 16.56
CA PRO A 259 -28.48 -13.24 17.65
C PRO A 259 -27.34 -13.87 18.51
N VAL A 260 -26.81 -13.26 19.59
CA VAL A 260 -26.33 -11.88 19.90
C VAL A 260 -25.67 -11.90 21.33
N LYS A 261 -24.79 -10.97 21.74
CA LYS A 261 -23.98 -11.12 22.99
C LYS A 261 -23.36 -9.87 23.67
N GLY A 262 -24.10 -9.09 24.49
CA GLY A 262 -23.53 -8.04 25.40
C GLY A 262 -24.38 -6.77 25.61
N TRP A 263 -23.75 -5.57 25.63
CA TRP A 263 -24.39 -4.23 25.59
C TRP A 263 -23.36 -3.15 25.12
N ARG A 264 -23.55 -2.32 24.07
CA ARG A 264 -24.73 -1.98 23.23
C ARG A 264 -24.34 -1.72 21.74
N GLY A 265 -25.02 -2.25 20.71
CA GLY A 265 -24.56 -2.26 19.28
C GLY A 265 -23.18 -2.93 19.02
N MET A 266 -22.88 -4.17 18.54
CA MET A 266 -21.50 -4.78 18.68
C MET A 266 -20.68 -5.13 17.45
N SER A 267 -21.11 -6.12 16.69
CA SER A 267 -20.39 -6.72 15.56
C SER A 267 -21.33 -7.78 14.99
N ASP A 268 -22.58 -7.38 14.85
CA ASP A 268 -23.68 -8.30 14.74
C ASP A 268 -23.91 -8.59 13.23
N PHE A 269 -22.81 -9.03 12.58
CA PHE A 269 -22.60 -9.30 11.15
C PHE A 269 -23.04 -10.70 10.68
N TRP A 270 -23.13 -10.88 9.35
CA TRP A 270 -22.92 -12.18 8.69
C TRP A 270 -21.85 -12.13 7.56
N ILE A 271 -21.77 -13.18 6.74
CA ILE A 271 -20.77 -13.38 5.67
C ILE A 271 -21.44 -13.42 4.28
N VAL A 272 -20.66 -13.35 3.18
CA VAL A 272 -21.01 -12.48 2.03
C VAL A 272 -21.05 -13.10 0.60
N LYS A 273 -21.30 -12.28 -0.44
CA LYS A 273 -21.23 -12.50 -1.93
C LYS A 273 -22.52 -12.93 -2.68
N ILE A 274 -22.86 -12.19 -3.76
CA ILE A 274 -23.81 -12.44 -4.89
C ILE A 274 -23.29 -11.79 -6.20
N ASP A 275 -23.89 -11.98 -7.39
CA ASP A 275 -23.43 -11.47 -8.71
C ASP A 275 -23.67 -9.95 -9.04
N GLU A 276 -23.29 -9.48 -10.26
CA GLU A 276 -23.29 -8.06 -10.74
C GLU A 276 -24.69 -7.39 -10.82
N ASP A 277 -25.76 -8.16 -10.56
CA ASP A 277 -27.19 -7.78 -10.62
C ASP A 277 -28.14 -8.50 -9.62
N GLY A 278 -28.06 -9.84 -9.44
CA GLY A 278 -29.30 -10.65 -9.43
C GLY A 278 -29.67 -11.62 -8.29
N ASN A 279 -28.77 -12.42 -7.69
CA ASN A 279 -29.17 -13.68 -6.98
C ASN A 279 -29.24 -13.61 -5.43
N ARG A 280 -30.23 -14.28 -4.79
CA ARG A 280 -30.59 -14.17 -3.34
C ARG A 280 -30.31 -15.48 -2.57
N ILE A 281 -29.20 -15.56 -1.80
CA ILE A 281 -28.60 -16.86 -1.37
C ILE A 281 -28.31 -17.11 0.13
N TRP A 282 -27.04 -17.11 0.62
CA TRP A 282 -26.60 -17.80 1.87
C TRP A 282 -26.01 -16.89 2.99
N ASP A 283 -25.21 -17.44 3.93
CA ASP A 283 -25.03 -16.99 5.33
C ASP A 283 -23.55 -16.88 5.85
N ARG A 284 -23.30 -17.23 7.14
CA ARG A 284 -22.04 -17.44 7.92
C ARG A 284 -21.54 -16.33 8.86
N THR A 285 -20.58 -16.67 9.75
CA THR A 285 -20.17 -15.95 10.98
C THR A 285 -18.75 -16.35 11.42
N ILE A 286 -18.01 -15.63 12.28
CA ILE A 286 -18.10 -14.06 12.61
C ILE A 286 -16.90 -12.19 13.56
N GLY A 287 -15.75 -12.16 14.41
CA GLY A 287 -15.08 -11.14 15.28
C GLY A 287 -14.88 -11.58 16.76
N GLY A 288 -13.92 -10.97 17.48
CA GLY A 288 -13.35 -11.35 18.80
C GLY A 288 -14.19 -11.39 20.10
N THR A 289 -14.53 -10.22 20.71
CA THR A 289 -15.07 -10.02 22.10
C THR A 289 -15.78 -8.65 22.42
N GLY A 290 -15.45 -7.55 21.72
CA GLY A 290 -16.06 -6.18 21.67
C GLY A 290 -16.37 -5.61 20.24
N SER A 291 -15.70 -4.57 19.68
CA SER A 291 -16.14 -3.88 18.41
C SER A 291 -15.04 -3.34 17.45
N ASP A 292 -14.72 -4.04 16.35
CA ASP A 292 -13.56 -3.76 15.47
C ASP A 292 -13.75 -2.72 14.34
N PHE A 293 -12.65 -2.20 13.80
CA PHE A 293 -12.65 -1.41 12.56
C PHE A 293 -12.81 -2.36 11.30
N PHE A 294 -12.79 -1.90 10.01
CA PHE A 294 -13.09 -2.70 8.78
C PHE A 294 -12.60 -2.21 7.34
N ALA A 295 -11.97 -1.05 7.05
CA ALA A 295 -11.53 -0.60 5.68
C ALA A 295 -10.01 -0.28 5.28
N SER A 296 -9.44 -1.07 4.33
CA SER A 296 -8.07 -1.52 3.80
C SER A 296 -7.64 -3.13 3.61
N LEU A 297 -8.02 -4.34 2.95
CA LEU A 297 -8.84 -5.28 1.96
C LEU A 297 -9.13 -5.11 0.40
N ARG A 298 -8.42 -5.74 -0.57
CA ARG A 298 -8.64 -5.64 -2.07
C ARG A 298 -7.98 -6.79 -2.90
N LEU A 299 -8.22 -6.83 -4.22
CA LEU A 299 -7.50 -7.45 -5.38
C LEU A 299 -6.76 -8.82 -5.23
N LEU A 300 -7.29 -9.91 -5.84
CA LEU A 300 -6.79 -11.31 -5.79
C LEU A 300 -7.15 -12.20 -7.04
N PRO A 301 -6.54 -13.42 -7.26
CA PRO A 301 -6.91 -14.37 -8.35
C PRO A 301 -7.45 -15.79 -7.98
N SER A 302 -7.45 -16.27 -6.72
CA SER A 302 -7.77 -17.68 -6.38
C SER A 302 -8.83 -17.90 -5.28
N GLY A 303 -8.45 -17.74 -4.02
CA GLY A 303 -9.18 -18.28 -2.86
C GLY A 303 -8.35 -18.58 -1.60
N GLU A 304 -7.20 -17.90 -1.35
CA GLU A 304 -6.43 -18.01 -0.08
C GLU A 304 -6.33 -16.67 0.71
N MET A 305 -5.32 -15.80 0.53
CA MET A 305 -5.19 -14.40 1.04
C MET A 305 -5.10 -14.13 2.55
N LEU A 306 -4.30 -13.09 2.82
CA LEU A 306 -4.18 -12.35 4.08
C LEU A 306 -5.51 -12.12 4.84
N LEU A 307 -5.46 -11.94 6.15
CA LEU A 307 -5.96 -10.69 6.72
C LEU A 307 -4.71 -9.78 6.92
N GLY A 308 -4.80 -8.48 6.69
CA GLY A 308 -3.71 -7.50 6.61
C GLY A 308 -4.23 -6.12 6.99
N GLY A 309 -3.55 -5.37 7.85
CA GLY A 309 -4.23 -4.32 8.63
C GLY A 309 -4.05 -4.51 10.13
N THR A 310 -5.07 -4.14 10.91
CA THR A 310 -4.94 -3.76 12.33
C THR A 310 -6.18 -4.18 13.13
N SER A 311 -6.29 -3.90 14.45
CA SER A 311 -7.41 -4.42 15.26
C SER A 311 -7.85 -3.61 16.47
N ASN A 312 -9.03 -3.96 16.98
CA ASN A 312 -9.65 -3.69 18.26
C ASN A 312 -9.65 -4.89 19.24
N SER A 313 -9.39 -6.13 18.81
CA SER A 313 -9.55 -7.32 19.67
C SER A 313 -8.30 -7.71 20.48
N LEU A 314 -8.38 -7.67 21.83
CA LEU A 314 -7.71 -8.67 22.69
C LEU A 314 -7.98 -10.09 22.15
N LYS A 315 -7.29 -11.12 22.63
CA LYS A 315 -7.59 -12.50 22.20
C LYS A 315 -9.04 -12.92 22.46
N GLY A 316 -9.82 -12.95 21.38
CA GLY A 316 -11.22 -13.40 21.34
C GLY A 316 -11.46 -14.53 20.33
N GLU A 317 -12.69 -14.66 19.84
CA GLU A 317 -13.09 -15.69 18.85
C GLU A 317 -12.29 -15.62 17.55
N ASP A 318 -11.92 -14.41 17.15
CA ASP A 318 -11.13 -14.16 15.96
C ASP A 318 -9.62 -14.16 16.26
N LYS A 319 -9.13 -15.20 16.96
CA LYS A 319 -7.79 -15.12 17.57
C LYS A 319 -7.13 -16.37 18.15
N SER A 320 -5.79 -16.29 18.32
CA SER A 320 -5.17 -16.82 19.54
C SER A 320 -3.93 -16.08 20.13
N GLU A 321 -3.66 -14.79 19.86
CA GLU A 321 -2.55 -14.05 20.55
C GLU A 321 -2.87 -12.57 20.94
N ASP A 322 -2.04 -11.99 21.82
CA ASP A 322 -2.19 -10.74 22.62
C ASP A 322 -0.83 -9.98 22.72
N SER A 323 -0.52 -9.37 23.89
CA SER A 323 0.79 -8.81 24.32
C SER A 323 1.38 -9.50 25.57
N PRO A 324 2.65 -9.21 25.87
CA PRO A 324 3.23 -9.14 27.21
C PRO A 324 3.45 -7.68 27.68
N GLY A 325 2.37 -6.91 27.81
CA GLY A 325 2.32 -5.48 28.18
C GLY A 325 2.20 -5.18 29.69
N ASN A 326 1.58 -4.04 30.06
CA ASN A 326 1.33 -3.62 31.46
C ASN A 326 0.15 -2.61 31.58
N TYR A 327 -0.87 -2.86 32.43
CA TYR A 327 -2.07 -2.02 32.63
C TYR A 327 -1.73 -0.54 32.95
N GLN A 328 -2.30 0.40 32.18
CA GLN A 328 -2.02 1.84 32.18
C GLN A 328 -3.32 2.65 31.90
N ASN A 329 -3.48 3.37 30.78
CA ASN A 329 -4.66 4.23 30.54
C ASN A 329 -6.03 3.51 30.40
N GLY A 330 -6.11 2.19 30.14
CA GLY A 330 -7.35 1.41 30.40
C GLY A 330 -8.37 1.13 29.27
N GLU A 331 -8.37 1.82 28.13
CA GLU A 331 -9.23 1.52 26.95
C GLU A 331 -8.42 1.68 25.62
N PRO A 332 -8.98 1.45 24.40
CA PRO A 332 -8.18 1.01 23.23
C PRO A 332 -7.12 1.95 22.62
N GLY A 333 -6.08 1.31 22.06
CA GLY A 333 -4.98 1.88 21.27
C GLY A 333 -4.95 1.43 19.78
N ASN A 334 -4.30 0.32 19.37
CA ASN A 334 -4.09 -0.12 17.95
C ASN A 334 -3.47 -1.55 17.78
N ASP A 335 -3.29 -2.09 16.55
CA ASP A 335 -2.78 -3.48 16.27
C ASP A 335 -2.21 -3.72 14.80
N TYR A 336 -1.83 -4.94 14.33
CA TYR A 336 -1.10 -5.27 13.04
C TYR A 336 -1.54 -6.64 12.41
N TRP A 337 -0.98 -7.14 11.27
CA TRP A 337 -1.33 -8.47 10.65
C TRP A 337 -0.40 -9.13 9.58
N VAL A 338 -0.45 -10.48 9.37
CA VAL A 338 -0.11 -11.24 8.11
C VAL A 338 -0.48 -12.78 8.08
N ILE A 339 -1.48 -13.25 7.28
CA ILE A 339 -2.13 -14.62 7.39
C ILE A 339 -3.07 -15.13 6.23
N LYS A 340 -2.86 -16.31 5.62
CA LYS A 340 -3.57 -16.82 4.39
C LYS A 340 -4.83 -17.71 4.61
N LEU A 341 -5.88 -17.68 3.73
CA LEU A 341 -7.20 -18.35 3.98
C LEU A 341 -8.15 -18.87 2.85
N SER A 342 -9.21 -18.13 2.42
CA SER A 342 -10.42 -18.72 1.78
C SER A 342 -11.44 -17.84 1.02
N ALA A 343 -11.97 -18.45 -0.04
CA ALA A 343 -13.38 -18.39 -0.41
C ALA A 343 -14.25 -19.56 0.15
N ASN A 344 -13.69 -20.43 1.02
CA ASN A 344 -14.45 -21.45 1.78
C ASN A 344 -13.73 -22.11 2.98
N GLY A 345 -12.56 -22.72 2.75
CA GLY A 345 -12.02 -23.95 3.38
C GLY A 345 -11.80 -24.10 4.90
N ASP A 346 -10.58 -24.47 5.31
CA ASP A 346 -10.20 -24.90 6.68
C ASP A 346 -8.80 -24.35 7.12
N LYS A 347 -7.92 -25.12 7.79
CA LYS A 347 -6.73 -24.60 8.50
C LYS A 347 -5.51 -24.24 7.61
N LEU A 348 -4.90 -23.07 7.87
CA LEU A 348 -3.75 -22.47 7.15
C LEU A 348 -2.84 -21.60 8.06
N TRP A 349 -1.78 -21.01 7.47
CA TRP A 349 -0.68 -20.21 8.04
C TRP A 349 -0.95 -18.68 8.09
N ASP A 350 -0.90 -17.91 9.18
CA ASP A 350 -0.11 -17.90 10.43
C ASP A 350 1.38 -17.52 10.26
N LYS A 351 1.85 -16.52 11.02
CA LYS A 351 3.17 -16.35 11.71
C LYS A 351 3.05 -15.19 12.74
N THR A 352 4.07 -14.89 13.55
CA THR A 352 4.01 -13.81 14.57
C THR A 352 5.36 -13.19 14.94
N ILE A 353 5.37 -12.00 15.56
CA ILE A 353 6.53 -11.23 16.06
C ILE A 353 6.18 -10.63 17.44
N ALA A 354 7.15 -10.40 18.33
CA ALA A 354 6.89 -10.10 19.75
C ALA A 354 7.46 -8.79 20.31
N GLY A 355 6.71 -8.20 21.24
CA GLY A 355 6.89 -6.88 21.83
C GLY A 355 5.68 -6.39 22.65
N ASP A 356 5.14 -5.19 22.33
CA ASP A 356 4.35 -4.36 23.27
C ASP A 356 3.42 -3.24 22.69
N ASN A 357 3.33 -2.97 21.37
CA ASN A 357 2.35 -2.06 20.71
C ASN A 357 2.29 -2.33 19.16
N SER A 358 1.57 -1.63 18.26
CA SER A 358 0.12 -1.25 18.20
C SER A 358 -0.21 -0.30 17.01
N ASP A 359 -0.61 -0.80 15.83
CA ASP A 359 -0.60 -0.02 14.57
C ASP A 359 -1.95 0.38 13.88
N ASN A 360 -1.93 1.24 12.83
CA ASN A 360 -3.10 1.69 12.04
C ASN A 360 -2.86 1.86 10.51
N LEU A 361 -3.40 0.97 9.66
CA LEU A 361 -3.05 0.80 8.21
C LEU A 361 -3.47 1.94 7.26
N ILE A 362 -2.65 2.19 6.21
CA ILE A 362 -3.02 3.09 5.11
C ILE A 362 -3.04 2.59 3.64
N SER A 363 -2.26 1.59 3.16
CA SER A 363 -2.29 1.13 1.74
C SER A 363 -1.55 -0.19 1.39
N LEU A 364 -1.94 -0.82 0.26
CA LEU A 364 -1.23 -1.84 -0.56
C LEU A 364 -1.98 -2.01 -1.92
N ASP A 365 -1.45 -2.75 -2.91
CA ASP A 365 -2.20 -3.74 -3.74
C ASP A 365 -1.29 -4.93 -4.17
N LEU A 366 -1.81 -5.87 -4.97
CA LEU A 366 -1.21 -7.19 -5.26
C LEU A 366 -0.04 -7.13 -6.27
N THR A 367 1.11 -7.79 -5.99
CA THR A 367 2.30 -7.81 -6.89
C THR A 367 2.67 -9.18 -7.48
N ALA A 368 2.26 -10.27 -6.83
CA ALA A 368 2.39 -11.68 -7.28
C ALA A 368 3.80 -12.21 -7.64
N ASP A 369 4.55 -12.70 -6.64
CA ASP A 369 4.82 -14.15 -6.53
C ASP A 369 5.25 -14.58 -5.10
N GLY A 370 6.33 -14.02 -4.54
CA GLY A 370 6.82 -14.37 -3.21
C GLY A 370 7.68 -13.32 -2.52
N GLY A 371 7.06 -12.51 -1.67
CA GLY A 371 7.69 -11.43 -0.92
C GLY A 371 6.66 -10.46 -0.34
N ILE A 372 6.31 -10.62 0.93
CA ILE A 372 5.54 -9.62 1.68
C ILE A 372 6.47 -8.49 2.13
N LEU A 373 5.92 -7.33 2.49
CA LEU A 373 6.56 -6.24 3.24
C LEU A 373 5.53 -5.27 3.82
N LEU A 374 4.86 -5.64 4.93
CA LEU A 374 4.25 -4.62 5.80
C LEU A 374 5.38 -3.90 6.52
N SER A 375 5.44 -2.56 6.44
CA SER A 375 6.29 -1.70 7.29
C SER A 375 5.83 -0.23 7.14
N GLY A 376 6.74 0.73 7.04
CA GLY A 376 6.42 2.14 6.82
C GLY A 376 6.53 2.92 8.12
N ARG A 377 5.42 3.20 8.81
CA ARG A 377 5.42 3.76 10.17
C ARG A 377 4.93 2.76 11.22
N SER A 378 5.31 3.00 12.48
CA SER A 378 4.87 2.37 13.74
C SER A 378 5.32 3.31 14.91
N TYR A 379 5.92 2.90 16.04
CA TYR A 379 6.67 3.71 17.04
C TYR A 379 7.51 2.80 17.98
N SER A 380 7.88 1.59 17.53
CA SER A 380 7.92 0.40 18.40
C SER A 380 8.95 0.43 19.53
N GLY A 381 8.52 -0.01 20.71
CA GLY A 381 9.22 0.19 21.97
C GLY A 381 10.34 -0.79 22.32
N ALA A 382 10.48 -1.01 23.63
CA ALA A 382 11.73 -1.22 24.35
C ALA A 382 12.17 -2.69 24.58
N SER A 383 11.83 -3.63 23.70
CA SER A 383 12.13 -5.05 23.95
C SER A 383 12.43 -5.92 22.73
N PHE A 384 12.61 -7.22 22.98
CA PHE A 384 13.08 -8.29 22.09
C PHE A 384 14.37 -7.96 21.32
N ASP A 385 14.84 -8.90 20.49
CA ASP A 385 16.25 -9.09 20.12
C ASP A 385 16.83 -7.95 19.25
N LYS A 386 17.09 -6.80 19.87
CA LYS A 386 17.22 -5.48 19.25
C LYS A 386 17.84 -4.50 20.24
N MET A 387 19.16 -4.28 20.28
CA MET A 387 19.73 -3.20 21.12
C MET A 387 20.95 -2.42 20.59
N GLU A 388 21.35 -2.58 19.33
CA GLU A 388 21.96 -1.46 18.59
C GLU A 388 20.83 -0.47 18.23
N LEU A 389 20.19 0.14 19.24
CA LEU A 389 18.82 0.64 19.09
C LEU A 389 18.77 1.87 18.17
N ASN A 390 17.61 1.95 17.52
CA ASN A 390 16.85 3.16 17.24
C ASN A 390 17.05 4.30 18.29
N ARG A 391 16.87 5.57 17.91
CA ARG A 391 17.20 6.74 18.75
C ARG A 391 16.02 7.34 19.52
N GLY A 392 14.87 7.53 18.89
CA GLY A 392 13.74 8.28 19.47
C GLY A 392 12.54 8.29 18.53
N ASP A 393 11.92 9.45 18.23
CA ASP A 393 10.50 9.53 17.81
C ASP A 393 10.07 8.45 16.81
N PHE A 394 10.39 8.57 15.52
CA PHE A 394 9.61 7.88 14.49
C PHE A 394 10.49 6.95 13.62
N ASP A 395 11.06 5.89 14.22
CA ASP A 395 12.48 5.57 14.02
C ASP A 395 12.97 4.53 12.98
N TYR A 396 12.20 4.07 11.98
CA TYR A 396 12.47 2.90 11.08
C TYR A 396 12.46 1.49 11.74
N TRP A 397 11.73 0.55 11.15
CA TRP A 397 11.66 -0.87 11.52
C TRP A 397 11.25 -1.74 10.33
N VAL A 398 11.88 -2.90 10.16
CA VAL A 398 11.38 -4.01 9.32
C VAL A 398 11.68 -5.33 10.03
N VAL A 399 10.82 -6.35 9.90
CA VAL A 399 11.05 -7.71 10.37
C VAL A 399 10.54 -8.74 9.36
N GLN A 400 11.27 -9.84 9.18
CA GLN A 400 10.82 -11.00 8.38
C GLN A 400 10.41 -12.19 9.26
N LEU A 401 9.56 -13.08 8.72
CA LEU A 401 8.95 -14.23 9.38
C LEU A 401 8.92 -15.44 8.42
N ASN A 402 9.19 -16.64 8.94
CA ASN A 402 9.10 -17.93 8.22
C ASN A 402 8.93 -19.07 9.27
N PRO A 403 8.49 -20.31 8.93
CA PRO A 403 8.15 -21.34 9.93
C PRO A 403 9.26 -21.99 10.80
N GLN A 404 10.42 -21.34 11.03
CA GLN A 404 11.63 -22.01 11.56
C GLN A 404 12.31 -21.37 12.81
N GLY A 405 13.30 -20.50 12.63
CA GLY A 405 14.44 -20.38 13.57
C GLY A 405 14.64 -19.11 14.41
N VAL A 406 15.05 -17.99 13.81
CA VAL A 406 16.14 -17.15 14.34
C VAL A 406 16.09 -15.69 13.88
N LYS A 407 16.93 -14.85 14.51
CA LYS A 407 17.17 -13.46 14.12
C LYS A 407 18.02 -13.38 12.85
N MET A 408 17.69 -12.46 11.94
CA MET A 408 18.60 -12.01 10.89
C MET A 408 18.78 -10.49 11.01
N TRP A 409 19.95 -10.07 11.47
CA TRP A 409 20.42 -8.68 11.55
C TRP A 409 19.66 -7.71 12.45
N GLU A 410 20.27 -6.53 12.52
CA GLU A 410 20.01 -5.34 13.34
C GLU A 410 20.97 -4.27 12.76
N LYS A 411 20.57 -2.98 12.67
CA LYS A 411 21.27 -2.06 11.73
C LYS A 411 21.44 -0.56 12.07
N ALA A 412 20.79 0.02 13.09
CA ALA A 412 20.56 1.47 13.23
C ALA A 412 21.63 2.43 12.65
N PHE A 413 21.21 3.29 11.71
CA PHE A 413 21.88 4.55 11.37
C PHE A 413 20.85 5.61 10.96
N GLY A 414 20.94 6.83 11.50
CA GLY A 414 19.75 7.70 11.60
C GLY A 414 19.95 9.16 12.02
N GLY A 415 19.05 9.73 12.86
CA GLY A 415 18.81 11.19 12.93
C GLY A 415 18.01 11.85 14.09
N PRO A 416 17.20 12.92 13.84
CA PRO A 416 16.84 13.91 14.87
C PRO A 416 15.35 14.14 15.23
N LYS A 417 14.36 14.09 14.31
CA LYS A 417 12.92 14.36 14.58
C LYS A 417 11.94 13.44 13.81
N LYS A 418 10.63 13.75 13.88
CA LYS A 418 9.48 12.96 13.40
C LYS A 418 9.50 12.63 11.92
N ASP A 419 8.81 11.54 11.58
CA ASP A 419 8.94 10.76 10.35
C ASP A 419 7.63 9.97 10.04
N PHE A 420 6.80 10.39 9.06
CA PHE A 420 5.35 10.11 9.07
C PHE A 420 4.70 9.28 7.91
N ALA A 421 5.43 8.87 6.86
CA ALA A 421 5.10 7.80 5.89
C ALA A 421 3.61 7.47 5.56
N THR A 422 3.12 7.74 4.32
CA THR A 422 1.67 7.71 4.00
C THR A 422 1.13 6.76 2.90
N ALA A 423 1.93 6.00 2.12
CA ALA A 423 1.45 4.95 1.17
C ALA A 423 2.56 4.07 0.53
N ALA A 424 2.26 2.79 0.22
CA ALA A 424 3.11 1.77 -0.41
C ALA A 424 2.26 0.66 -1.08
N LEU A 425 2.68 0.08 -2.24
CA LEU A 425 1.81 -0.76 -3.13
C LEU A 425 2.57 -1.70 -4.15
N VAL A 426 2.53 -1.46 -5.49
CA VAL A 426 2.83 -2.39 -6.63
C VAL A 426 3.69 -1.76 -7.76
N THR A 427 4.33 -2.55 -8.64
CA THR A 427 5.17 -2.03 -9.77
C THR A 427 5.35 -3.03 -10.96
N PRO A 428 6.12 -2.68 -12.03
CA PRO A 428 6.50 -3.56 -13.15
C PRO A 428 8.03 -3.84 -13.12
N ASP A 429 8.73 -3.67 -14.23
CA ASP A 429 10.19 -3.60 -14.31
C ASP A 429 10.77 -2.32 -13.64
N GLY A 430 12.10 -2.25 -13.55
CA GLY A 430 12.83 -1.14 -12.91
C GLY A 430 13.26 -1.46 -11.47
N GLY A 431 13.34 -0.47 -10.57
CA GLY A 431 12.85 0.90 -10.66
C GLY A 431 12.80 1.55 -9.28
N PHE A 432 13.97 1.64 -8.64
CA PHE A 432 14.09 1.56 -7.19
C PHE A 432 14.18 2.96 -6.51
N LEU A 433 13.31 3.23 -5.51
CA LEU A 433 13.24 4.47 -4.71
C LEU A 433 12.82 4.19 -3.24
N VAL A 434 12.41 5.21 -2.48
CA VAL A 434 11.30 5.27 -1.48
C VAL A 434 11.19 6.77 -1.06
N GLY A 435 10.28 7.18 -0.17
CA GLY A 435 10.24 8.50 0.47
C GLY A 435 10.08 8.43 1.99
N GLY A 436 9.56 9.50 2.60
CA GLY A 436 9.25 9.60 4.04
C GLY A 436 8.50 10.90 4.34
N TYR A 437 8.45 11.35 5.61
CA TYR A 437 7.77 12.61 5.97
C TYR A 437 8.31 13.23 7.26
N SER A 438 9.34 14.08 7.15
CA SER A 438 10.14 14.47 8.30
C SER A 438 9.65 15.71 9.07
N ASN A 439 10.50 16.15 9.99
CA ASN A 439 10.78 17.55 10.28
C ASN A 439 12.19 17.69 10.88
N SER A 440 13.20 17.14 10.19
CA SER A 440 14.56 16.90 10.72
C SER A 440 15.40 18.18 10.98
N SER A 441 16.69 18.05 11.33
CA SER A 441 17.57 19.20 11.71
C SER A 441 19.04 18.89 12.07
N LYS A 442 19.46 17.63 12.19
CA LYS A 442 20.62 17.10 12.96
C LYS A 442 20.51 17.05 14.49
N GLY A 443 21.29 16.11 15.05
CA GLY A 443 22.18 16.27 16.21
C GLY A 443 23.67 16.17 15.81
N GLY A 444 24.15 14.96 15.51
CA GLY A 444 25.52 14.62 15.05
C GLY A 444 25.90 14.99 13.60
N GLU A 445 25.94 14.03 12.67
CA GLU A 445 26.63 14.12 11.37
C GLU A 445 25.85 13.54 10.15
N LYS A 446 25.31 14.39 9.27
CA LYS A 446 24.82 14.05 7.91
C LYS A 446 24.93 15.32 7.03
N SER A 447 24.40 15.36 5.80
CA SER A 447 24.58 16.50 4.86
C SER A 447 23.58 17.66 4.99
N GLU A 448 22.79 17.96 3.95
CA GLU A 448 22.39 19.35 3.63
C GLU A 448 21.21 19.95 4.44
N ASN A 449 21.03 21.25 4.17
CA ASN A 449 20.11 22.17 4.83
C ASN A 449 18.77 22.33 4.06
N ALA A 450 17.65 21.96 4.70
CA ALA A 450 16.28 22.45 4.47
C ALA A 450 16.20 23.98 4.29
N ARG A 451 16.46 24.56 3.10
CA ARG A 451 16.82 26.00 3.05
C ARG A 451 15.70 26.95 3.49
N TYR A 452 14.44 26.49 3.52
CA TYR A 452 13.32 27.16 4.19
C TYR A 452 13.01 26.64 5.59
N GLY A 453 14.06 26.59 6.41
CA GLY A 453 13.94 26.71 7.85
C GLY A 453 13.71 25.40 8.59
N TYR A 454 14.31 25.31 9.78
CA TYR A 454 14.18 24.16 10.67
C TYR A 454 12.75 24.06 11.22
N GLY A 455 11.91 23.18 10.67
CA GLY A 455 10.56 22.92 11.18
C GLY A 455 9.47 22.57 10.16
N LEU A 456 9.76 22.63 8.85
CA LEU A 456 8.96 22.01 7.78
C LEU A 456 9.43 20.55 7.55
N HIS A 457 9.20 19.91 6.38
CA HIS A 457 8.89 18.46 6.37
C HIS A 457 9.76 17.49 5.55
N ASP A 458 9.41 17.21 4.29
CA ASP A 458 10.15 16.40 3.29
C ASP A 458 10.42 14.87 3.49
N MET A 459 10.84 14.21 2.40
CA MET A 459 11.08 12.76 2.20
C MET A 459 12.58 12.45 1.97
N TRP A 460 13.08 11.21 1.98
CA TRP A 460 14.39 10.84 1.39
C TRP A 460 14.27 9.52 0.65
N VAL A 461 15.13 9.32 -0.34
CA VAL A 461 15.13 8.16 -1.24
C VAL A 461 16.36 7.31 -0.89
N VAL A 462 16.25 6.33 0.03
CA VAL A 462 17.40 5.66 0.71
C VAL A 462 18.28 4.80 -0.19
N LYS A 463 18.27 3.46 -0.08
CA LYS A 463 19.34 2.64 -0.67
C LYS A 463 19.00 1.14 -0.64
N ALA A 464 18.62 0.59 -1.81
CA ALA A 464 18.33 -0.81 -2.14
C ALA A 464 18.25 -0.98 -3.68
N ASN A 465 18.86 -2.01 -4.29
CA ASN A 465 18.77 -2.42 -5.71
C ASN A 465 19.53 -3.74 -5.89
N VAL A 466 18.84 -4.82 -6.25
CA VAL A 466 19.26 -6.20 -5.90
C VAL A 466 20.39 -6.79 -6.77
N THR A 467 21.30 -7.49 -6.10
CA THR A 467 21.93 -8.74 -6.54
C THR A 467 21.74 -9.76 -5.41
N GLY A 468 21.90 -11.06 -5.66
CA GLY A 468 21.73 -12.09 -4.61
C GLY A 468 21.86 -13.52 -5.12
N LEU A 469 21.97 -14.46 -4.18
CA LEU A 469 22.13 -15.92 -4.40
C LEU A 469 21.16 -16.78 -3.55
N ILE A 470 20.21 -16.14 -2.86
CA ILE A 470 19.23 -16.70 -1.89
C ILE A 470 19.89 -17.22 -0.59
N SER A 471 19.13 -17.22 0.52
CA SER A 471 19.45 -17.68 1.88
C SER A 471 20.19 -16.69 2.80
N THR A 472 21.25 -17.12 3.49
CA THR A 472 21.93 -16.42 4.60
C THR A 472 22.39 -14.99 4.27
N LEU A 473 22.57 -14.12 5.27
CA LEU A 473 23.18 -12.78 5.15
C LEU A 473 22.41 -11.75 4.28
N VAL A 474 22.62 -10.46 4.59
CA VAL A 474 22.18 -9.27 3.81
C VAL A 474 23.22 -8.13 4.02
N PRO A 475 23.41 -7.14 3.12
CA PRO A 475 24.55 -6.21 3.20
C PRO A 475 24.23 -4.71 3.32
N VAL A 476 23.16 -4.29 4.01
CA VAL A 476 22.68 -2.88 4.09
C VAL A 476 23.77 -1.82 4.32
N THR A 477 23.74 -0.75 3.49
CA THR A 477 24.78 0.30 3.35
C THR A 477 24.19 1.74 3.42
N LYS A 478 25.05 2.76 3.30
CA LYS A 478 24.70 4.17 3.08
C LYS A 478 25.72 4.81 2.13
N VAL A 479 25.25 5.53 1.10
CA VAL A 479 26.08 6.11 0.02
C VAL A 479 26.09 7.65 0.12
N TRP A 480 25.76 8.44 -0.92
CA TRP A 480 26.03 9.88 -1.02
C TRP A 480 24.73 10.71 -0.94
N ASP A 481 24.50 11.72 -1.80
CA ASP A 481 23.33 12.61 -1.74
C ASP A 481 22.82 13.13 -3.11
N ARG A 482 21.55 13.56 -3.17
CA ARG A 482 20.94 14.34 -4.28
C ARG A 482 19.83 15.25 -3.73
N ARG A 483 19.88 16.59 -3.88
CA ARG A 483 19.00 17.49 -3.06
C ARG A 483 18.41 18.72 -3.79
N PHE A 484 17.09 19.00 -3.63
CA PHE A 484 16.15 19.91 -4.35
C PHE A 484 14.79 20.19 -3.53
N GLY A 485 14.16 21.41 -3.44
CA GLY A 485 12.77 21.62 -2.83
C GLY A 485 12.23 23.06 -2.39
N GLY A 486 11.25 23.15 -1.44
CA GLY A 486 10.27 24.25 -1.11
C GLY A 486 10.31 25.31 0.06
N SER A 487 9.23 25.57 0.88
CA SER A 487 8.96 26.81 1.74
C SER A 487 7.87 26.89 2.87
N GLN A 488 6.85 26.03 3.02
CA GLN A 488 5.84 26.12 4.12
C GLN A 488 5.44 24.72 4.63
N SER A 489 4.58 24.56 5.64
CA SER A 489 4.39 23.25 6.32
C SER A 489 3.62 22.20 5.50
N GLU A 490 4.31 21.46 4.64
CA GLU A 490 3.75 20.42 3.76
C GLU A 490 2.92 19.33 4.48
N ILE A 491 1.80 18.95 3.84
CA ILE A 491 0.76 18.04 4.35
C ILE A 491 0.79 16.66 3.65
N MET A 492 1.89 16.36 2.94
CA MET A 492 2.24 15.10 2.25
C MET A 492 1.27 14.52 1.20
N SER A 493 1.80 14.12 0.04
CA SER A 493 1.39 12.81 -0.49
C SER A 493 2.45 12.05 -1.28
N SER A 494 2.46 12.24 -2.60
CA SER A 494 2.22 11.06 -3.45
C SER A 494 3.48 10.50 -4.13
N MET A 495 3.24 9.54 -5.02
CA MET A 495 4.09 8.84 -5.98
C MET A 495 3.06 8.03 -6.79
N VAL A 496 3.46 7.33 -7.85
CA VAL A 496 2.95 6.04 -8.34
C VAL A 496 3.68 5.54 -9.61
N MET A 497 3.00 5.23 -10.72
CA MET A 497 3.59 4.89 -12.02
C MET A 497 2.69 5.32 -13.21
N THR A 498 3.13 6.22 -14.13
CA THR A 498 2.34 6.64 -15.34
C THR A 498 3.14 6.94 -16.64
N HIS A 499 3.32 5.89 -17.44
CA HIS A 499 3.31 5.76 -18.92
C HIS A 499 4.45 6.37 -19.75
N GLU A 500 4.69 5.79 -20.92
CA GLU A 500 5.85 5.93 -21.83
C GLU A 500 7.15 6.27 -21.08
N GLY A 501 7.54 5.38 -20.16
CA GLY A 501 8.74 5.50 -19.34
C GLY A 501 8.67 6.58 -18.26
N GLY A 502 7.49 7.06 -17.89
CA GLY A 502 7.25 8.25 -17.08
C GLY A 502 8.04 8.46 -15.78
N PHE A 503 7.99 9.70 -15.33
CA PHE A 503 7.76 10.11 -13.95
C PHE A 503 6.59 11.10 -14.10
N MET A 504 5.79 11.24 -13.07
CA MET A 504 5.10 12.46 -12.66
C MET A 504 5.83 12.94 -11.37
N LEU A 505 5.50 14.11 -10.82
CA LEU A 505 5.75 14.53 -9.42
C LEU A 505 4.42 15.19 -8.95
N GLY A 506 4.15 15.49 -7.67
CA GLY A 506 2.90 16.13 -7.20
C GLY A 506 2.24 15.66 -5.87
N GLY A 507 2.26 16.50 -4.82
CA GLY A 507 1.47 16.41 -3.57
C GLY A 507 2.32 16.68 -2.31
N SER A 508 2.16 17.73 -1.47
CA SER A 508 0.89 18.39 -1.03
C SER A 508 1.07 19.62 -0.09
N SER A 509 1.02 20.87 -0.58
CA SER A 509 2.01 21.87 -0.11
C SER A 509 1.50 23.31 0.11
N PRO A 510 1.33 23.81 1.35
CA PRO A 510 0.60 25.05 1.68
C PRO A 510 1.43 26.32 1.61
N SER A 511 1.85 26.73 0.41
CA SER A 511 2.85 27.78 0.29
C SER A 511 2.58 28.79 -0.83
N PRO A 512 3.03 30.05 -0.65
CA PRO A 512 3.23 30.95 -1.76
C PRO A 512 4.46 30.57 -2.58
N VAL A 513 4.77 31.44 -3.55
CA VAL A 513 5.99 31.49 -4.35
C VAL A 513 7.22 31.92 -3.53
N SER A 514 7.83 31.02 -2.74
CA SER A 514 9.21 31.13 -2.20
C SER A 514 9.87 29.74 -2.15
N GLY A 515 11.13 29.52 -2.57
CA GLY A 515 11.69 28.16 -2.83
C GLY A 515 11.76 27.81 -4.34
N ASP A 516 10.99 26.84 -4.83
CA ASP A 516 10.92 26.32 -6.23
C ASP A 516 9.58 26.45 -7.12
N LYS A 517 8.90 27.63 -7.32
CA LYS A 517 7.64 27.97 -8.10
C LYS A 517 7.67 29.31 -8.94
N THR A 518 6.61 30.16 -9.15
CA THR A 518 6.78 31.51 -9.84
C THR A 518 5.84 32.79 -9.71
N SER A 519 4.48 32.84 -9.74
CA SER A 519 3.68 34.11 -10.02
C SER A 519 2.58 34.71 -9.06
N PHE A 520 1.24 34.58 -9.22
CA PHE A 520 0.23 35.50 -8.54
C PHE A 520 -1.27 35.05 -8.20
N ILE A 521 -1.58 34.27 -7.12
CA ILE A 521 -2.94 33.87 -6.58
C ILE A 521 -2.89 33.49 -5.04
N GLN A 522 -3.81 32.68 -4.43
CA GLN A 522 -4.16 32.66 -2.97
C GLN A 522 -4.38 31.29 -2.28
N ASP A 523 -3.93 31.14 -1.03
CA ASP A 523 -4.11 29.95 -0.19
C ASP A 523 -3.27 28.72 -0.62
N ARG A 524 -3.78 27.71 -1.35
CA ARG A 524 -2.97 26.55 -1.84
C ARG A 524 -3.59 25.84 -3.05
N ASP A 525 -2.76 25.35 -3.98
CA ASP A 525 -3.08 24.36 -5.05
C ASP A 525 -1.74 23.75 -5.56
N ILE A 526 -1.66 22.97 -6.66
CA ILE A 526 -0.52 22.03 -6.91
C ILE A 526 0.26 22.20 -8.26
N TRP A 527 0.85 23.33 -8.65
CA TRP A 527 1.49 23.74 -9.96
C TRP A 527 1.71 22.73 -11.15
N ILE A 528 2.95 22.59 -11.68
CA ILE A 528 3.48 21.59 -12.62
C ILE A 528 5.01 21.43 -12.43
N VAL A 529 5.49 20.22 -12.12
CA VAL A 529 6.93 19.86 -11.92
C VAL A 529 7.23 18.98 -13.21
N LYS A 530 8.39 19.06 -13.90
CA LYS A 530 8.86 18.11 -14.96
C LYS A 530 10.33 17.63 -14.82
N THR A 531 10.85 16.73 -15.69
CA THR A 531 12.24 16.21 -15.78
C THR A 531 12.41 15.14 -16.93
N ASP A 532 13.50 14.32 -17.02
CA ASP A 532 13.77 13.17 -17.97
C ASP A 532 14.87 12.11 -17.61
N ARG A 533 16.14 12.15 -18.13
CA ARG A 533 17.18 11.07 -18.05
C ARG A 533 18.47 11.11 -17.14
N SER A 534 18.88 12.17 -16.40
CA SER A 534 19.49 12.15 -15.02
C SER A 534 19.60 13.55 -14.32
N GLY A 535 18.63 14.00 -13.48
CA GLY A 535 18.61 15.35 -12.85
C GLY A 535 17.27 16.16 -12.95
N ASN A 536 17.26 17.36 -13.58
CA ASN A 536 16.23 18.43 -13.42
C ASN A 536 15.34 18.79 -14.66
N LYS A 537 14.87 20.04 -14.92
CA LYS A 537 13.50 20.40 -15.39
C LYS A 537 13.35 21.66 -16.33
N ILE A 538 12.16 22.03 -16.90
CA ILE A 538 11.97 23.25 -17.76
C ILE A 538 10.66 24.12 -17.64
N TRP A 539 9.41 23.67 -17.94
CA TRP A 539 8.23 24.56 -18.28
C TRP A 539 6.89 24.46 -17.51
N ASP A 540 5.94 25.39 -17.77
CA ASP A 540 4.86 25.79 -16.84
C ASP A 540 3.73 26.71 -17.39
N LYS A 541 2.64 26.88 -16.59
CA LYS A 541 1.68 28.03 -16.49
C LYS A 541 0.99 28.06 -15.08
N THR A 542 -0.27 28.53 -14.94
CA THR A 542 -0.98 28.90 -13.67
C THR A 542 -2.51 28.60 -13.71
N PHE A 543 -3.19 28.23 -12.59
CA PHE A 543 -4.66 28.02 -12.50
C PHE A 543 -5.37 28.07 -11.09
N GLY A 544 -5.52 26.93 -10.38
CA GLY A 544 -6.19 26.63 -9.07
C GLY A 544 -7.51 27.29 -8.54
N THR A 545 -7.55 27.73 -7.27
CA THR A 545 -8.76 28.03 -6.42
C THR A 545 -8.64 29.29 -5.49
N GLY A 546 -9.27 29.35 -4.29
CA GLY A 546 -9.15 30.45 -3.28
C GLY A 546 -9.30 30.01 -1.81
N THR A 547 -9.18 28.70 -1.59
CA THR A 547 -9.13 27.92 -0.35
C THR A 547 -8.15 26.74 -0.65
N HIS A 548 -7.75 25.87 0.29
CA HIS A 548 -6.30 25.56 0.45
C HIS A 548 -5.78 24.11 0.06
N ASP A 549 -5.41 23.76 -1.19
CA ASP A 549 -5.57 22.40 -1.84
C ASP A 549 -4.43 21.32 -2.09
N ASP A 550 -4.75 20.06 -2.44
CA ASP A 550 -3.87 18.87 -2.15
C ASP A 550 -3.65 17.67 -3.17
N LEU A 551 -4.44 17.40 -4.26
CA LEU A 551 -4.39 16.24 -5.29
C LEU A 551 -5.48 15.00 -5.61
N THR A 552 -6.18 13.93 -4.97
CA THR A 552 -6.49 12.91 -3.76
C THR A 552 -5.80 11.52 -3.12
N THR A 553 -4.71 10.62 -3.19
CA THR A 553 -3.27 10.15 -3.64
C THR A 553 -2.93 9.28 -4.94
N ILE A 554 -2.45 9.86 -6.07
CA ILE A 554 -2.43 9.48 -7.56
C ILE A 554 -2.90 8.07 -8.09
N VAL A 555 -3.83 7.97 -9.10
CA VAL A 555 -4.39 6.73 -9.77
C VAL A 555 -3.98 6.51 -11.26
N LYS A 556 -4.30 5.32 -11.84
CA LYS A 556 -3.97 4.93 -13.23
C LYS A 556 -4.93 3.87 -13.88
N THR A 557 -5.14 3.92 -15.20
CA THR A 557 -6.06 3.14 -16.06
C THR A 557 -5.46 2.83 -17.46
N PRO A 558 -6.20 2.19 -18.41
CA PRO A 558 -5.93 2.26 -19.86
C PRO A 558 -6.72 3.37 -20.58
N ASP A 559 -7.76 3.92 -19.95
CA ASP A 559 -8.96 4.44 -20.62
C ASP A 559 -8.75 5.68 -21.52
N GLY A 560 -7.87 6.61 -21.16
CA GLY A 560 -7.70 7.90 -21.84
C GLY A 560 -7.03 8.97 -20.97
N GLY A 561 -6.94 10.21 -21.46
CA GLY A 561 -6.15 11.29 -20.85
C GLY A 561 -6.43 11.60 -19.37
N TYR A 562 -5.49 12.31 -18.73
CA TYR A 562 -5.33 12.50 -17.27
C TYR A 562 -6.54 13.07 -16.50
N LEU A 563 -6.45 13.06 -15.17
CA LEU A 563 -7.55 13.37 -14.27
C LEU A 563 -7.01 13.79 -12.88
N LEU A 564 -7.72 14.68 -12.16
CA LEU A 564 -7.25 15.44 -10.99
C LEU A 564 -8.46 15.85 -10.08
N GLY A 565 -8.36 15.84 -8.73
CA GLY A 565 -9.47 16.24 -7.80
C GLY A 565 -9.57 15.48 -6.44
N GLY A 566 -10.36 16.02 -5.48
CA GLY A 566 -10.62 15.57 -4.06
C GLY A 566 -11.10 16.72 -3.14
N THR A 567 -10.97 16.64 -1.80
CA THR A 567 -11.73 17.49 -0.84
C THR A 567 -11.47 18.98 -0.97
N SER A 568 -12.42 19.86 -0.63
CA SER A 568 -12.22 21.32 -0.79
C SER A 568 -12.92 22.14 0.30
N SER A 569 -12.87 23.48 0.23
CA SER A 569 -13.51 24.40 1.20
C SER A 569 -14.00 25.76 0.64
N GLY A 570 -14.03 25.99 -0.69
CA GLY A 570 -14.38 27.30 -1.26
C GLY A 570 -14.94 27.37 -2.70
N PRO A 571 -15.82 28.35 -2.98
CA PRO A 571 -16.70 28.39 -4.15
C PRO A 571 -15.93 28.49 -5.47
N ALA A 572 -16.49 27.91 -6.51
CA ALA A 572 -16.03 28.11 -7.86
C ALA A 572 -15.92 29.60 -8.28
N GLY A 573 -14.96 29.87 -9.17
CA GLY A 573 -14.60 31.24 -9.57
C GLY A 573 -13.52 31.89 -8.69
N SER A 574 -13.38 31.45 -7.42
CA SER A 574 -12.35 31.97 -6.49
C SER A 574 -10.91 31.75 -6.97
N GLY A 575 -10.65 30.67 -7.71
CA GLY A 575 -9.52 30.54 -8.65
C GLY A 575 -9.93 30.01 -10.03
N ASN A 576 -11.22 30.05 -10.35
CA ASN A 576 -11.81 29.65 -11.64
C ASN A 576 -11.94 28.14 -11.99
N LYS A 577 -11.65 27.22 -11.06
CA LYS A 577 -12.44 25.96 -10.88
C LYS A 577 -13.95 26.29 -10.92
N THR A 578 -14.82 25.62 -11.71
CA THR A 578 -16.21 26.12 -11.97
C THR A 578 -17.34 25.12 -12.39
N ALA A 579 -18.53 25.13 -11.75
CA ALA A 579 -19.92 25.04 -12.31
C ALA A 579 -21.00 25.51 -11.29
N PRO A 580 -22.21 25.96 -11.72
CA PRO A 580 -23.34 26.42 -10.88
C PRO A 580 -23.70 25.47 -9.74
N TYR A 581 -24.27 25.89 -8.59
CA TYR A 581 -24.40 27.21 -7.94
C TYR A 581 -24.29 27.07 -6.38
N ARG A 582 -23.20 26.47 -5.83
CA ARG A 582 -23.27 25.63 -4.60
C ARG A 582 -22.39 25.92 -3.32
N GLY A 583 -22.28 25.02 -2.29
CA GLY A 583 -21.82 25.23 -0.86
C GLY A 583 -20.55 24.49 -0.24
N PHE A 584 -20.54 24.13 1.09
CA PHE A 584 -19.36 23.74 2.00
C PHE A 584 -18.47 22.58 1.52
N THR A 585 -18.92 21.82 0.50
CA THR A 585 -18.08 21.02 -0.43
C THR A 585 -18.76 20.87 -1.81
N HIS A 586 -18.20 20.20 -2.85
CA HIS A 586 -18.84 19.92 -4.19
C HIS A 586 -18.04 18.83 -4.95
N PHE A 587 -18.39 18.37 -6.16
CA PHE A 587 -17.79 17.17 -6.80
C PHE A 587 -17.32 17.18 -8.28
N TRP A 588 -16.07 16.74 -8.56
CA TRP A 588 -15.49 16.66 -9.93
C TRP A 588 -14.82 15.34 -10.25
N MET A 589 -14.97 14.96 -11.53
CA MET A 589 -13.94 14.30 -12.32
C MET A 589 -13.49 15.25 -13.46
N ILE A 590 -12.31 15.85 -13.32
CA ILE A 590 -11.67 16.74 -14.32
C ILE A 590 -10.94 15.91 -15.40
N LYS A 591 -11.65 15.23 -16.31
CA LYS A 591 -10.99 14.42 -17.37
C LYS A 591 -10.38 15.33 -18.44
N ILE A 592 -9.09 15.15 -18.76
CA ILE A 592 -8.29 16.10 -19.54
C ILE A 592 -7.67 15.48 -20.81
N ASP A 593 -7.32 16.35 -21.76
CA ASP A 593 -6.55 16.08 -22.98
C ASP A 593 -5.21 15.36 -22.74
N GLY A 594 -4.75 14.57 -23.73
CA GLY A 594 -3.47 13.84 -23.65
C GLY A 594 -2.20 14.71 -23.72
N ASP A 595 -2.36 15.98 -24.07
CA ASP A 595 -1.32 16.97 -24.36
C ASP A 595 -0.44 17.43 -23.15
N GLY A 596 -0.91 17.55 -21.91
CA GLY A 596 -2.27 17.46 -21.39
C GLY A 596 -2.53 18.49 -20.29
N ASN A 597 -3.80 18.88 -20.09
CA ASN A 597 -4.20 20.10 -19.36
C ASN A 597 -5.61 19.99 -18.70
N LYS A 598 -6.71 20.32 -19.44
CA LYS A 598 -8.16 20.31 -19.08
C LYS A 598 -9.04 20.88 -20.23
N ILE A 599 -10.24 20.31 -20.54
CA ILE A 599 -11.22 20.92 -21.50
C ILE A 599 -12.60 21.36 -20.93
N TRP A 600 -13.70 20.56 -20.95
CA TRP A 600 -15.04 20.98 -20.48
C TRP A 600 -15.94 19.89 -19.84
N GLU A 601 -16.86 20.28 -18.95
CA GLU A 601 -17.60 19.42 -17.99
C GLU A 601 -19.03 19.98 -17.60
N ASN A 602 -19.85 19.37 -16.70
CA ASN A 602 -21.15 19.94 -16.16
C ASN A 602 -21.48 19.52 -14.68
N SER A 603 -22.71 19.46 -14.11
CA SER A 603 -22.91 19.32 -12.61
C SER A 603 -24.14 18.52 -12.03
N TYR A 604 -24.00 17.50 -11.15
CA TYR A 604 -25.12 16.84 -10.40
C TYR A 604 -24.80 15.98 -9.13
N GLY A 605 -24.80 16.45 -7.87
CA GLY A 605 -24.53 15.65 -6.62
C GLY A 605 -24.10 16.47 -5.35
N PRO A 606 -23.66 15.89 -4.19
CA PRO A 606 -23.16 16.77 -3.08
C PRO A 606 -22.30 16.30 -1.84
N CYS A 607 -21.02 16.75 -1.65
CA CYS A 607 -20.13 16.69 -0.42
C CYS A 607 -18.62 16.22 -0.48
N THR A 608 -18.15 15.17 0.24
CA THR A 608 -16.73 14.99 0.75
C THR A 608 -16.13 13.54 0.71
N LEU A 609 -14.82 13.32 1.01
CA LEU A 609 -14.08 12.04 0.81
C LEU A 609 -13.31 11.45 2.01
N LYS A 610 -12.88 10.18 1.88
CA LYS A 610 -11.93 9.44 2.76
C LYS A 610 -10.99 8.43 2.03
N SER A 611 -11.26 7.97 0.79
CA SER A 611 -10.33 7.21 -0.09
C SER A 611 -10.79 7.13 -1.57
N LEU A 612 -10.07 6.43 -2.47
CA LEU A 612 -10.36 6.31 -3.92
C LEU A 612 -9.63 5.18 -4.68
N ILE A 613 -10.09 4.87 -5.92
CA ILE A 613 -9.53 3.89 -6.90
C ILE A 613 -9.97 4.22 -8.38
N MET A 614 -10.34 3.26 -9.28
CA MET A 614 -10.91 3.44 -10.65
C MET A 614 -11.69 2.22 -11.26
N THR A 615 -13.03 2.19 -11.40
CA THR A 615 -13.86 0.95 -11.66
C THR A 615 -13.82 0.35 -13.09
N PRO A 616 -14.53 -0.78 -13.34
CA PRO A 616 -14.72 -1.47 -15.15
C PRO A 616 -15.90 -0.93 -16.03
N ASP A 617 -16.69 0.07 -15.59
CA ASP A 617 -17.97 0.43 -16.26
C ASP A 617 -18.21 1.96 -16.37
N GLY A 618 -19.28 2.62 -15.90
CA GLY A 618 -19.19 4.10 -15.80
C GLY A 618 -20.10 4.93 -14.90
N GLY A 619 -19.95 6.26 -15.02
CA GLY A 619 -20.24 7.29 -14.00
C GLY A 619 -19.39 7.11 -12.74
N TYR A 620 -18.58 8.07 -12.28
CA TYR A 620 -17.53 7.89 -11.25
C TYR A 620 -18.01 8.03 -9.81
N LEU A 621 -17.23 7.54 -8.83
CA LEU A 621 -17.76 7.01 -7.57
C LEU A 621 -17.64 7.91 -6.37
N LEU A 622 -18.74 7.97 -5.66
CA LEU A 622 -18.98 8.91 -4.59
C LEU A 622 -19.69 8.21 -3.41
N GLY A 623 -19.14 7.09 -2.94
CA GLY A 623 -19.66 6.17 -1.90
C GLY A 623 -20.55 6.78 -0.83
N GLY A 624 -20.01 7.57 0.11
CA GLY A 624 -20.75 8.60 0.86
C GLY A 624 -20.64 8.58 2.41
N SER A 625 -21.30 9.52 3.09
CA SER A 625 -21.39 9.77 4.56
C SER A 625 -22.19 11.07 4.84
N ALA A 626 -23.37 11.05 5.51
CA ALA A 626 -24.18 12.27 5.73
C ALA A 626 -25.18 12.35 6.92
N TYR A 627 -25.12 13.51 7.60
CA TYR A 627 -25.96 14.01 8.71
C TYR A 627 -27.44 14.29 8.32
N ARG A 628 -28.09 15.35 8.85
CA ARG A 628 -29.58 15.52 8.83
C ARG A 628 -30.02 16.95 8.49
N GLY A 629 -30.96 17.12 7.53
CA GLY A 629 -31.59 18.41 7.18
C GLY A 629 -32.59 18.34 6.00
N VAL A 630 -33.00 19.50 5.46
CA VAL A 630 -34.11 19.62 4.47
C VAL A 630 -33.84 20.73 3.43
N GLU A 631 -32.65 20.73 2.82
CA GLU A 631 -32.21 21.80 1.91
C GLU A 631 -32.56 21.55 0.41
N TYR A 632 -31.61 21.54 -0.52
CA TYR A 632 -31.89 21.96 -1.91
C TYR A 632 -32.18 20.85 -2.95
N ASP A 633 -31.36 20.66 -4.00
CA ASP A 633 -31.73 19.86 -5.18
C ASP A 633 -31.37 18.35 -5.17
N LYS A 634 -31.59 17.63 -4.05
CA LYS A 634 -31.80 16.15 -3.88
C LYS A 634 -32.88 15.86 -2.81
N THR A 635 -33.74 14.83 -2.87
CA THR A 635 -34.96 14.72 -1.99
C THR A 635 -34.82 14.16 -0.57
N ASP A 636 -34.33 12.94 -0.39
CA ASP A 636 -34.69 12.16 0.82
C ASP A 636 -33.84 12.59 2.04
N PRO A 637 -34.45 12.83 3.23
CA PRO A 637 -33.76 13.41 4.39
C PRO A 637 -33.10 12.39 5.33
N GLY A 638 -32.11 12.84 6.10
CA GLY A 638 -31.31 12.08 7.06
C GLY A 638 -32.00 11.84 8.40
N LYS A 639 -31.64 10.74 9.07
CA LYS A 639 -32.12 10.34 10.41
C LYS A 639 -30.98 9.80 11.29
N GLY A 640 -30.04 9.00 10.77
CA GLY A 640 -28.79 8.65 11.47
C GLY A 640 -27.70 9.72 11.37
N GLY A 641 -26.49 9.38 11.79
CA GLY A 641 -25.29 10.19 11.62
C GLY A 641 -24.86 10.24 10.17
N PHE A 642 -24.67 9.10 9.47
CA PHE A 642 -24.08 9.13 8.11
C PHE A 642 -24.67 8.20 7.01
N ASP A 643 -25.26 7.05 7.32
CA ASP A 643 -26.04 6.11 6.48
C ASP A 643 -25.78 6.02 4.92
N TYR A 644 -26.78 5.98 4.01
CA TYR A 644 -26.64 5.41 2.63
C TYR A 644 -27.34 6.14 1.45
N TRP A 645 -26.93 5.92 0.16
CA TRP A 645 -27.61 6.18 -1.16
C TRP A 645 -26.70 6.05 -2.44
N ILE A 646 -26.33 4.86 -2.98
CA ILE A 646 -25.53 4.79 -4.23
C ILE A 646 -26.29 5.37 -5.45
N VAL A 647 -25.66 6.22 -6.26
CA VAL A 647 -26.31 7.17 -7.21
C VAL A 647 -25.98 6.88 -8.67
N LYS A 648 -26.07 5.63 -9.14
CA LYS A 648 -25.73 5.31 -10.55
C LYS A 648 -26.68 6.02 -11.55
N THR A 649 -26.26 7.19 -12.02
CA THR A 649 -27.00 8.08 -12.93
C THR A 649 -27.02 7.54 -14.37
N ASP A 650 -27.46 8.34 -15.34
CA ASP A 650 -26.77 8.37 -16.64
C ASP A 650 -25.50 9.23 -16.49
N SER A 651 -24.37 8.79 -17.07
CA SER A 651 -23.06 9.45 -16.89
C SER A 651 -22.87 10.67 -17.79
N LYS A 652 -23.92 11.47 -17.99
CA LYS A 652 -23.94 12.66 -18.86
C LYS A 652 -24.70 13.79 -18.17
N GLY A 653 -25.94 13.51 -17.73
CA GLY A 653 -26.71 14.35 -16.82
C GLY A 653 -28.22 14.04 -16.76
N VAL A 654 -28.58 12.75 -16.85
CA VAL A 654 -29.95 12.23 -16.63
C VAL A 654 -29.90 11.18 -15.50
N LYS A 655 -31.05 10.73 -14.97
CA LYS A 655 -31.12 9.66 -13.96
C LYS A 655 -32.13 8.57 -14.33
N GLN A 656 -32.02 7.43 -13.64
CA GLN A 656 -32.62 6.16 -14.05
C GLN A 656 -33.98 5.88 -13.36
N TRP A 657 -33.91 5.76 -12.03
CA TRP A 657 -34.96 5.45 -11.05
C TRP A 657 -34.32 5.71 -9.67
N ASP A 658 -35.02 5.48 -8.55
CA ASP A 658 -34.45 5.56 -7.20
C ASP A 658 -35.30 4.77 -6.21
N ARG A 659 -34.71 4.27 -5.12
CA ARG A 659 -35.44 3.90 -3.89
C ARG A 659 -34.63 4.32 -2.64
N THR A 660 -34.93 3.79 -1.44
CA THR A 660 -34.40 4.34 -0.16
C THR A 660 -34.50 3.37 1.08
N PHE A 661 -33.40 3.09 1.81
CA PHE A 661 -33.35 2.47 3.18
C PHE A 661 -32.06 2.81 4.03
N GLY A 662 -32.05 3.02 5.38
CA GLY A 662 -30.85 3.44 6.20
C GLY A 662 -31.02 3.65 7.74
N GLY A 663 -30.05 4.27 8.49
CA GLY A 663 -29.48 4.00 9.87
C GLY A 663 -29.74 4.86 11.17
N SER A 664 -28.77 5.01 12.14
CA SER A 664 -28.93 5.77 13.44
C SER A 664 -27.69 6.38 14.21
N GLY A 665 -26.51 5.74 14.29
CA GLY A 665 -25.34 6.27 15.03
C GLY A 665 -24.45 7.16 14.19
N GLU A 666 -23.18 7.38 14.55
CA GLU A 666 -22.28 8.33 13.87
C GLU A 666 -20.85 7.77 13.71
N GLU A 667 -20.21 7.98 12.56
CA GLU A 667 -19.50 6.90 11.85
C GLU A 667 -18.15 7.25 11.17
N GLU A 668 -17.43 6.24 10.64
CA GLU A 668 -16.00 6.33 10.26
C GLU A 668 -15.53 5.57 8.98
N LEU A 669 -16.28 5.59 7.87
CA LEU A 669 -15.96 4.88 6.62
C LEU A 669 -14.68 5.36 5.89
N ARG A 670 -13.66 4.50 5.84
CA ARG A 670 -12.27 4.84 5.49
C ARG A 670 -11.82 4.51 4.07
N ALA A 671 -12.27 3.41 3.49
CA ALA A 671 -11.89 2.95 2.16
C ALA A 671 -12.97 2.02 1.60
N ILE A 672 -13.22 2.12 0.30
CA ILE A 672 -14.49 1.73 -0.33
C ILE A 672 -14.14 0.98 -1.62
N VAL A 673 -14.00 -0.35 -1.61
CA VAL A 673 -13.20 -1.10 -2.61
C VAL A 673 -13.68 -2.54 -2.86
N PRO A 674 -13.39 -3.18 -4.01
CA PRO A 674 -13.96 -5.09 -4.12
C PRO A 674 -13.14 -6.22 -3.39
N THR A 675 -13.61 -7.49 -3.42
CA THR A 675 -13.03 -8.75 -2.82
C THR A 675 -12.23 -9.68 -3.79
N VAL A 676 -12.69 -10.92 -4.06
CA VAL A 676 -11.99 -12.07 -4.73
C VAL A 676 -12.69 -12.51 -6.03
N ASP A 677 -13.90 -12.01 -6.25
CA ASP A 677 -14.97 -12.69 -6.97
C ASP A 677 -15.59 -11.89 -8.17
N GLY A 678 -16.54 -10.92 -8.04
CA GLY A 678 -17.15 -10.10 -9.16
C GLY A 678 -18.69 -9.86 -9.18
N GLY A 679 -19.30 -8.98 -8.38
CA GLY A 679 -20.76 -8.98 -8.14
C GLY A 679 -21.36 -7.95 -7.13
N PHE A 680 -21.96 -8.35 -5.99
CA PHE A 680 -22.48 -7.48 -4.89
C PHE A 680 -22.61 -8.19 -3.50
N LEU A 681 -22.65 -7.42 -2.39
CA LEU A 681 -22.97 -7.76 -0.96
C LEU A 681 -23.03 -6.44 -0.13
N LEU A 682 -23.56 -6.35 1.11
CA LEU A 682 -23.75 -5.02 1.79
C LEU A 682 -23.41 -4.89 3.28
N GLY A 683 -23.16 -3.63 3.71
CA GLY A 683 -22.82 -3.13 5.05
C GLY A 683 -22.35 -1.65 5.01
N GLY A 684 -21.72 -1.17 6.10
CA GLY A 684 -21.29 0.24 6.26
C GLY A 684 -20.30 0.65 7.37
N SER A 685 -20.74 1.50 8.31
CA SER A 685 -20.05 1.90 9.57
C SER A 685 -21.03 1.92 10.77
N SER A 686 -20.60 2.25 11.99
CA SER A 686 -21.50 2.42 13.16
C SER A 686 -20.95 3.22 14.35
N ASN A 687 -21.85 3.63 15.25
CA ASN A 687 -21.60 3.68 16.70
C ASN A 687 -22.78 3.29 17.61
N SER A 688 -23.99 3.02 17.11
CA SER A 688 -25.24 3.04 17.90
C SER A 688 -25.90 1.65 18.11
N MET A 689 -27.10 1.64 18.70
CA MET A 689 -27.98 0.47 18.79
C MET A 689 -29.02 0.48 17.63
N ALA A 690 -30.31 0.64 17.96
CA ALA A 690 -31.48 0.70 17.08
C ALA A 690 -31.67 -0.49 16.13
N GLY A 691 -30.77 -0.73 15.18
CA GLY A 691 -30.87 -1.68 14.06
C GLY A 691 -32.09 -1.51 13.14
N LEU A 692 -33.29 -1.76 13.67
CA LEU A 692 -34.66 -1.57 13.14
C LEU A 692 -35.06 -2.22 11.81
N ASP A 693 -34.10 -2.74 11.04
CA ASP A 693 -34.32 -3.70 9.94
C ASP A 693 -33.23 -4.81 10.03
N LYS A 694 -32.80 -5.10 11.26
CA LYS A 694 -31.68 -5.98 11.63
C LYS A 694 -32.13 -7.00 12.74
N SER A 695 -31.29 -7.85 13.34
CA SER A 695 -31.77 -9.02 14.13
C SER A 695 -32.18 -8.76 15.58
N GLN A 696 -31.27 -8.45 16.51
CA GLN A 696 -31.59 -8.38 17.95
C GLN A 696 -30.50 -7.71 18.81
N SER A 697 -30.90 -6.91 19.80
CA SER A 697 -30.11 -6.30 20.89
C SER A 697 -28.89 -5.45 20.50
N SER A 698 -27.85 -6.12 19.99
CA SER A 698 -26.48 -5.66 19.75
C SER A 698 -25.71 -5.06 20.95
N ASN A 699 -24.38 -5.02 20.90
CA ASN A 699 -23.54 -5.14 22.12
C ASN A 699 -22.13 -4.43 22.41
N LYS A 700 -21.52 -3.47 21.64
CA LYS A 700 -20.51 -2.41 22.07
C LYS A 700 -20.38 -1.12 21.17
N TRP A 701 -19.95 -1.14 19.87
CA TRP A 701 -20.21 -0.09 18.84
C TRP A 701 -20.88 -0.48 17.47
N ASP A 702 -20.77 -1.73 16.97
CA ASP A 702 -21.51 -2.40 15.84
C ASP A 702 -20.90 -2.56 14.42
N LEU A 703 -21.02 -3.77 13.84
CA LEU A 703 -20.44 -4.21 12.55
C LEU A 703 -21.37 -5.18 11.76
N TRP A 704 -21.26 -5.23 10.41
CA TRP A 704 -22.24 -5.89 9.53
C TRP A 704 -21.80 -6.10 8.07
N LEU A 705 -21.75 -7.35 7.61
CA LEU A 705 -21.86 -7.70 6.19
C LEU A 705 -23.00 -8.70 5.99
N VAL A 706 -23.61 -8.76 4.80
CA VAL A 706 -24.73 -9.70 4.49
C VAL A 706 -24.89 -9.88 2.93
N LYS A 707 -25.55 -10.96 2.47
CA LYS A 707 -25.99 -11.23 1.07
C LYS A 707 -27.19 -10.37 0.63
N LEU A 708 -27.42 -10.27 -0.68
CA LEU A 708 -28.42 -9.37 -1.28
C LEU A 708 -29.24 -10.00 -2.44
N THR A 709 -29.97 -9.17 -3.19
CA THR A 709 -29.75 -9.02 -4.65
C THR A 709 -29.40 -7.55 -4.94
N ALA A 710 -28.62 -7.24 -5.98
CA ALA A 710 -28.22 -5.87 -6.28
C ALA A 710 -29.40 -5.00 -6.75
N ASP A 711 -30.35 -5.61 -7.48
CA ASP A 711 -31.69 -5.08 -7.77
C ASP A 711 -32.42 -4.53 -6.51
N GLY A 712 -32.11 -5.04 -5.30
CA GLY A 712 -32.44 -4.41 -4.02
C GLY A 712 -33.16 -5.33 -3.03
N ASN A 713 -32.58 -6.48 -2.70
CA ASN A 713 -33.13 -7.48 -1.77
C ASN A 713 -32.12 -7.86 -0.67
N LYS A 714 -32.56 -8.51 0.43
CA LYS A 714 -31.72 -8.81 1.62
C LYS A 714 -31.86 -10.28 2.11
N VAL A 715 -30.93 -10.83 2.92
CA VAL A 715 -30.79 -12.31 3.14
C VAL A 715 -30.67 -12.68 4.65
N TRP A 716 -29.89 -13.70 5.06
CA TRP A 716 -29.88 -14.32 6.40
C TRP A 716 -28.46 -14.78 6.83
N ASP A 717 -28.26 -15.14 8.10
CA ASP A 717 -27.62 -14.22 9.07
C ASP A 717 -26.52 -14.79 10.00
N ARG A 718 -26.01 -14.01 10.99
CA ARG A 718 -25.48 -14.32 12.36
C ARG A 718 -25.02 -13.03 13.11
N THR A 719 -24.06 -13.13 14.06
CA THR A 719 -23.43 -12.08 14.91
C THR A 719 -22.09 -12.54 15.52
N PHE A 720 -21.03 -11.70 15.62
CA PHE A 720 -19.86 -11.93 16.51
C PHE A 720 -19.25 -10.66 17.22
N TYR A 721 -17.92 -10.41 17.42
CA TYR A 721 -17.36 -9.27 18.26
C TYR A 721 -15.90 -8.70 18.02
N ALA A 722 -15.17 -8.04 18.97
CA ALA A 722 -13.70 -7.65 18.96
C ALA A 722 -12.97 -7.33 20.33
N GLU A 723 -12.71 -6.08 20.78
CA GLU A 723 -12.68 -5.59 22.21
C GLU A 723 -12.63 -4.04 22.31
N GLY A 724 -13.77 -3.35 22.26
CA GLY A 724 -13.81 -1.88 22.27
C GLY A 724 -14.79 -1.29 21.25
N ASP A 725 -14.31 -0.42 20.35
CA ASP A 725 -15.06 0.70 19.76
C ASP A 725 -14.60 0.96 18.30
N ASN A 726 -15.50 1.34 17.35
CA ASN A 726 -15.21 1.30 15.90
C ASN A 726 -15.41 2.61 15.08
N LYS A 727 -14.59 3.00 14.09
CA LYS A 727 -13.36 2.30 13.46
C LYS A 727 -13.98 1.93 12.01
N LEU A 728 -13.49 2.27 10.80
CA LEU A 728 -13.05 1.13 9.95
C LEU A 728 -11.64 1.16 9.27
N THR A 729 -10.79 0.09 9.33
CA THR A 729 -9.39 0.03 8.76
C THR A 729 -8.83 -1.21 7.95
N ALA A 730 -9.57 -2.25 7.46
CA ALA A 730 -9.16 -3.10 6.29
C ALA A 730 -10.22 -3.69 5.18
N LEU A 731 -10.65 -3.44 3.87
CA LEU A 731 -10.79 -2.63 2.50
C LEU A 731 -9.71 -1.87 1.53
N THR A 732 -8.55 -2.43 1.06
CA THR A 732 -7.32 -2.05 0.24
C THR A 732 -6.18 -3.13 0.41
N ALA A 733 -5.85 -4.06 -0.53
CA ALA A 733 -5.04 -5.31 -0.33
C ALA A 733 -4.72 -6.17 -1.63
N THR A 734 -4.29 -7.46 -1.68
CA THR A 734 -3.21 -8.25 -1.02
C THR A 734 -2.61 -9.36 -1.92
N SER A 735 -3.23 -10.54 -2.01
CA SER A 735 -2.64 -11.77 -2.61
C SER A 735 -3.66 -12.73 -3.25
N ASP A 736 -4.16 -13.75 -2.51
CA ASP A 736 -4.70 -14.96 -3.15
C ASP A 736 -6.24 -15.09 -3.18
N GLY A 737 -7.02 -14.94 -2.09
CA GLY A 737 -8.50 -14.84 -2.13
C GLY A 737 -9.30 -15.01 -0.83
N ASN A 738 -9.59 -13.94 -0.09
CA ASN A 738 -10.39 -13.89 1.15
C ASN A 738 -10.81 -12.44 1.55
N PHE A 739 -10.60 -12.02 2.80
CA PHE A 739 -11.05 -10.78 3.41
C PHE A 739 -10.11 -10.34 4.55
N LEU A 740 -10.12 -9.05 4.89
CA LEU A 740 -9.44 -8.42 6.03
C LEU A 740 -10.49 -7.63 6.88
N LEU A 741 -10.14 -7.15 8.08
CA LEU A 741 -10.92 -6.35 9.04
C LEU A 741 -10.03 -5.32 9.83
N GLY A 742 -10.61 -4.50 10.70
CA GLY A 742 -10.02 -4.10 11.99
C GLY A 742 -9.23 -2.79 12.19
N GLY A 743 -8.93 -2.46 13.47
CA GLY A 743 -8.23 -1.25 14.01
C GLY A 743 -8.63 -0.79 15.44
N THR A 744 -7.71 -0.12 16.17
CA THR A 744 -7.75 0.37 17.59
C THR A 744 -8.04 -0.61 18.77
N LYS A 745 -7.03 -1.29 19.38
CA LYS A 745 -7.13 -2.39 20.42
C LYS A 745 -6.60 -2.03 21.83
N PRO A 746 -7.17 -2.53 22.95
CA PRO A 746 -6.57 -2.51 24.30
C PRO A 746 -5.77 -3.80 24.68
N PHE A 747 -4.94 -3.78 25.72
CA PHE A 747 -4.43 -4.99 26.43
C PHE A 747 -4.02 -4.68 27.88
N ASP A 748 -4.30 -5.56 28.87
CA ASP A 748 -4.08 -5.43 30.38
C ASP A 748 -5.17 -4.49 31.35
N ASN A 749 -5.23 -3.61 30.23
CA ASN A 749 -5.77 -2.38 29.59
C ASN A 749 -4.92 -1.10 29.73
N SER A 750 -4.28 -0.69 28.63
CA SER A 750 -3.04 0.09 28.67
C SER A 750 -2.66 0.73 27.34
N ASP A 751 -1.67 1.61 27.42
CA ASP A 751 -0.86 2.16 26.33
C ASP A 751 0.19 1.16 25.79
N SER A 752 -0.03 -0.15 25.95
CA SER A 752 0.82 -1.25 25.44
C SER A 752 0.00 -2.41 24.87
N GLN A 753 -0.19 -2.46 23.54
CA GLN A 753 -0.98 -3.50 22.83
C GLN A 753 -0.18 -4.14 21.67
N ASP A 754 -0.64 -4.44 20.43
CA ASP A 754 0.17 -5.26 19.49
C ASP A 754 -0.12 -5.27 17.95
N TYR A 755 -0.63 -6.41 17.40
CA TYR A 755 -0.15 -7.05 16.18
C TYR A 755 -1.08 -8.10 15.50
N TRP A 756 -2.35 -8.16 15.91
CA TRP A 756 -3.54 -8.98 15.57
C TRP A 756 -3.54 -10.35 14.86
N VAL A 757 -2.46 -10.91 14.31
CA VAL A 757 -2.38 -11.93 13.21
C VAL A 757 -3.32 -13.21 13.19
N LEU A 758 -4.65 -13.03 13.28
CA LEU A 758 -5.84 -13.91 13.20
C LEU A 758 -5.91 -14.83 11.96
N LYS A 759 -6.66 -15.95 12.02
CA LYS A 759 -7.39 -16.47 10.84
C LYS A 759 -8.70 -17.24 11.19
N VAL A 760 -9.76 -17.08 10.38
CA VAL A 760 -11.10 -17.73 10.44
C VAL A 760 -11.59 -18.09 9.03
N ASN A 761 -12.45 -19.09 8.86
CA ASN A 761 -12.94 -19.57 7.55
C ASN A 761 -14.19 -18.82 7.03
N GLU A 762 -14.34 -18.71 5.69
CA GLU A 762 -15.57 -18.17 5.07
C GLU A 762 -16.77 -19.15 5.12
N ASN A 763 -16.54 -20.44 5.40
CA ASN A 763 -17.61 -21.45 5.55
C ASN A 763 -17.44 -22.43 6.74
N GLY A 764 -16.32 -22.38 7.46
CA GLY A 764 -15.83 -23.43 8.37
C GLY A 764 -15.62 -23.01 9.84
N ASN A 765 -14.36 -22.98 10.29
CA ASN A 765 -13.91 -22.85 11.68
C ASN A 765 -13.11 -21.54 11.95
N THR A 766 -12.78 -21.25 13.22
CA THR A 766 -11.54 -20.49 13.54
C THR A 766 -10.32 -21.33 13.16
N VAL A 767 -9.25 -20.73 12.64
CA VAL A 767 -8.18 -21.42 11.92
C VAL A 767 -6.90 -21.58 12.74
N TRP A 768 -5.98 -20.61 12.69
CA TRP A 768 -4.71 -20.56 13.39
C TRP A 768 -4.12 -19.15 13.22
N ASP A 769 -3.72 -18.55 14.34
CA ASP A 769 -4.23 -17.21 14.66
C ASP A 769 -3.38 -16.52 15.75
N LYS A 770 -2.98 -15.27 15.52
CA LYS A 770 -1.70 -14.71 16.01
C LYS A 770 -1.79 -13.22 16.43
N THR A 771 -0.65 -12.59 16.85
CA THR A 771 -0.32 -11.25 17.46
C THR A 771 1.03 -11.34 18.23
N PHE A 772 1.90 -10.32 18.41
CA PHE A 772 2.64 -10.12 19.71
C PHE A 772 3.47 -8.81 19.90
N GLY A 773 3.59 -7.88 18.93
CA GLY A 773 3.83 -6.42 19.17
C GLY A 773 5.26 -5.84 19.08
N GLY A 774 5.41 -4.55 19.44
CA GLY A 774 6.68 -3.81 19.77
C GLY A 774 6.49 -2.60 20.73
N PRO A 775 6.93 -2.62 22.00
CA PRO A 775 5.93 -1.43 23.60
C PRO A 775 6.05 0.10 23.47
N SER A 776 5.75 0.72 22.32
CA SER A 776 5.54 2.19 22.26
C SER A 776 4.56 2.59 21.15
N PHE A 777 3.44 3.20 21.52
CA PHE A 777 2.17 3.32 20.77
C PHE A 777 2.32 3.59 19.25
N ASP A 778 2.23 2.53 18.45
CA ASP A 778 2.55 2.54 17.03
C ASP A 778 1.45 3.13 16.09
N ASN A 779 1.48 2.85 14.77
CA ASN A 779 0.91 3.79 13.78
C ASN A 779 0.58 3.30 12.34
N LEU A 780 1.00 2.11 11.92
CA LEU A 780 1.18 1.48 10.59
C LEU A 780 1.40 2.39 9.38
N GLY A 781 2.43 2.06 8.61
CA GLY A 781 2.44 2.40 7.19
C GLY A 781 1.54 1.46 6.41
N SER A 782 2.17 0.56 5.67
CA SER A 782 1.71 0.13 4.35
C SER A 782 2.44 -1.14 3.91
N ILE A 783 1.95 -1.81 2.86
CA ILE A 783 2.27 -3.23 2.59
C ILE A 783 2.68 -3.48 1.12
N ILE A 784 3.44 -4.55 0.88
CA ILE A 784 3.57 -5.29 -0.41
C ILE A 784 3.21 -6.77 -0.15
N GLU A 785 2.57 -7.49 -1.08
CA GLU A 785 2.27 -8.95 -0.97
C GLU A 785 1.88 -9.56 -2.34
N THR A 786 1.84 -10.88 -2.37
CA THR A 786 2.35 -11.78 -3.39
C THR A 786 1.63 -13.15 -3.36
N SER A 787 2.28 -14.23 -2.89
CA SER A 787 1.67 -15.52 -2.52
C SER A 787 2.52 -16.36 -1.54
N ASP A 788 3.85 -16.37 -1.63
CA ASP A 788 4.74 -17.24 -0.82
C ASP A 788 4.90 -16.86 0.67
N GLY A 789 5.35 -17.83 1.48
CA GLY A 789 5.68 -17.73 2.91
C GLY A 789 6.91 -16.87 3.26
N ARG A 790 7.27 -15.86 2.46
CA ARG A 790 8.15 -14.75 2.85
C ARG A 790 7.32 -13.65 3.53
N TYR A 791 6.83 -13.90 4.74
CA TYR A 791 6.00 -12.95 5.49
C TYR A 791 6.89 -11.86 6.12
N LEU A 792 6.54 -10.58 5.98
CA LEU A 792 7.29 -9.43 6.51
C LEU A 792 6.32 -8.44 7.20
N ILE A 793 6.72 -7.91 8.35
CA ILE A 793 5.97 -6.97 9.21
C ILE A 793 6.95 -6.01 9.94
N GLY A 794 6.59 -4.75 10.25
CA GLY A 794 7.55 -3.79 10.81
C GLY A 794 7.00 -2.37 11.04
N GLY A 795 7.64 -1.32 10.51
CA GLY A 795 7.19 0.07 10.67
C GLY A 795 8.31 1.09 10.95
N ARG A 796 8.27 1.76 12.10
CA ARG A 796 9.28 2.72 12.58
C ARG A 796 9.60 2.55 14.08
N SER A 797 10.88 2.47 14.45
CA SER A 797 11.36 2.19 15.82
C SER A 797 11.04 3.27 16.90
N GLU A 798 11.66 3.07 18.07
CA GLU A 798 12.14 4.03 19.10
C GLU A 798 13.16 3.27 19.95
N SER A 799 12.64 2.22 20.60
CA SER A 799 13.29 1.21 21.44
C SER A 799 14.28 1.67 22.53
N GLN A 800 13.96 1.35 23.78
CA GLN A 800 14.89 1.23 24.91
C GLN A 800 15.27 -0.26 25.20
N GLY A 801 15.99 -0.52 26.29
CA GLY A 801 16.65 -1.80 26.57
C GLY A 801 16.06 -2.68 27.67
N HIS A 802 15.10 -3.57 27.37
CA HIS A 802 14.79 -4.73 28.23
C HIS A 802 14.31 -5.99 27.45
N ARG A 803 14.00 -7.09 28.16
CA ARG A 803 13.91 -8.48 27.64
C ARG A 803 15.27 -8.91 27.01
N ASP A 804 15.34 -9.80 26.02
CA ASP A 804 16.61 -10.22 25.37
C ASP A 804 17.04 -9.18 24.32
N LYS A 805 18.33 -8.78 24.27
CA LYS A 805 18.80 -7.55 23.62
C LYS A 805 20.24 -7.63 23.06
N THR A 806 20.53 -6.76 22.08
CA THR A 806 21.86 -6.32 21.54
C THR A 806 22.74 -5.48 22.48
N GLU A 807 23.41 -4.44 21.95
CA GLU A 807 24.47 -3.64 22.63
C GLU A 807 24.04 -2.24 23.14
N ALA A 808 24.08 -1.17 22.32
CA ALA A 808 23.70 0.19 22.76
C ALA A 808 23.17 1.12 21.64
N LYS A 809 22.39 2.17 21.99
CA LYS A 809 21.88 3.20 21.06
C LYS A 809 22.78 4.43 20.92
N LYS A 810 22.93 4.94 19.69
CA LYS A 810 23.86 6.04 19.36
C LYS A 810 23.51 7.37 20.04
N ALA A 811 22.22 7.68 20.15
CA ALA A 811 21.71 8.90 20.78
C ALA A 811 20.22 8.74 21.16
N TYR A 812 19.61 9.82 21.65
CA TYR A 812 18.21 9.88 22.10
C TYR A 812 17.49 11.01 21.34
N ILE A 813 17.01 10.73 20.13
CA ILE A 813 16.51 11.72 19.15
C ILE A 813 15.52 11.15 18.11
N ALA A 814 15.93 10.69 16.90
CA ALA A 814 15.06 10.02 15.91
C ALA A 814 15.82 9.29 14.76
N SER A 815 15.18 9.13 13.60
CA SER A 815 14.99 7.83 12.94
C SER A 815 16.20 7.14 12.31
N ASN A 816 16.34 5.81 12.54
CA ASN A 816 17.51 5.01 12.20
C ASN A 816 17.17 3.72 11.45
N PHE A 817 17.64 3.54 10.21
CA PHE A 817 17.42 2.32 9.41
C PHE A 817 17.88 1.07 10.17
N TRP A 818 16.88 0.30 10.64
CA TRP A 818 17.02 -0.81 11.55
C TRP A 818 16.04 -1.93 11.15
N VAL A 819 16.51 -3.18 11.09
CA VAL A 819 15.75 -4.36 10.59
C VAL A 819 16.13 -5.60 11.40
N LEU A 820 15.22 -6.58 11.60
CA LEU A 820 15.59 -7.94 12.00
C LEU A 820 14.84 -9.06 11.24
N MET A 821 14.90 -10.29 11.75
CA MET A 821 13.93 -11.36 11.48
C MET A 821 13.47 -11.96 12.82
N LEU A 822 12.31 -12.60 12.85
CA LEU A 822 12.28 -13.93 13.47
C LEU A 822 11.49 -14.93 12.63
N ASP A 823 12.20 -15.87 12.00
CA ASP A 823 11.57 -17.14 11.71
C ASP A 823 11.35 -17.92 13.03
N ALA A 824 10.35 -18.80 13.04
CA ALA A 824 9.40 -19.03 14.16
C ALA A 824 9.91 -19.58 15.52
N SER A 825 11.14 -19.30 15.93
CA SER A 825 11.59 -19.49 17.33
C SER A 825 12.58 -18.43 17.86
N GLY A 826 12.57 -17.20 17.29
CA GLY A 826 12.95 -15.93 17.96
C GLY A 826 14.31 -15.88 18.67
N LYS A 827 15.42 -15.77 17.93
CA LYS A 827 16.75 -16.17 18.46
C LYS A 827 17.97 -15.65 17.68
N LYS A 828 18.71 -14.68 18.24
CA LYS A 828 20.09 -14.22 17.95
C LYS A 828 20.92 -15.01 16.91
N GLN A 829 21.51 -14.31 15.93
CA GLN A 829 22.60 -14.83 15.05
C GLN A 829 23.63 -13.77 14.64
N TRP A 830 23.19 -12.55 14.32
CA TRP A 830 24.03 -11.42 13.89
C TRP A 830 23.29 -10.09 14.03
N ASP A 831 24.05 -9.02 14.30
CA ASP A 831 23.57 -7.74 14.84
C ASP A 831 24.65 -6.66 14.61
N LYS A 832 24.33 -5.43 14.14
CA LYS A 832 25.21 -4.22 14.27
C LYS A 832 24.52 -2.85 13.94
N THR A 833 25.29 -1.84 13.52
CA THR A 833 24.91 -0.42 13.28
C THR A 833 25.41 0.10 11.90
N LEU A 834 25.45 1.44 11.69
CA LEU A 834 26.30 2.10 10.68
C LEU A 834 26.84 3.47 11.17
N GLY A 835 25.99 4.48 11.40
CA GLY A 835 26.43 5.87 11.57
C GLY A 835 25.33 6.94 11.60
N SER A 836 25.67 8.11 11.03
CA SER A 836 24.88 9.33 10.74
C SER A 836 24.07 10.04 11.85
N ASP A 837 23.70 11.30 11.59
CA ASP A 837 22.64 12.08 12.25
C ASP A 837 21.90 13.02 11.28
N GLY A 838 20.82 12.50 10.72
CA GLY A 838 19.78 13.13 9.90
C GLY A 838 18.68 12.09 9.69
N GLY A 839 17.39 12.42 9.73
CA GLY A 839 16.29 11.44 9.96
C GLY A 839 16.23 10.32 8.93
N GLN A 840 15.43 9.26 9.10
CA GLN A 840 15.27 8.15 8.14
C GLN A 840 13.94 7.35 8.30
N ASN A 841 12.81 7.68 7.65
CA ASN A 841 11.63 6.76 7.56
C ASN A 841 10.67 6.94 6.35
N LEU A 842 10.90 6.26 5.23
CA LEU A 842 10.27 4.96 4.91
C LEU A 842 8.76 5.05 4.59
N SER A 843 8.40 5.60 3.43
CA SER A 843 7.02 5.69 2.92
C SER A 843 6.53 4.42 2.20
N CYS A 844 7.18 4.07 1.09
CA CYS A 844 6.55 3.43 -0.06
C CYS A 844 7.25 2.15 -0.53
N MET A 845 7.47 1.21 0.39
CA MET A 845 8.03 -0.10 0.08
C MET A 845 7.24 -0.82 -1.02
N LEU A 846 7.89 -1.68 -1.80
CA LEU A 846 7.31 -2.15 -3.05
C LEU A 846 7.88 -3.49 -3.52
N GLU A 847 7.24 -4.05 -4.54
CA GLU A 847 7.72 -5.18 -5.33
C GLU A 847 7.62 -4.79 -6.82
N LEU A 848 8.75 -4.68 -7.51
CA LEU A 848 8.88 -4.47 -8.96
C LEU A 848 9.14 -5.84 -9.63
N PRO A 849 8.16 -6.57 -10.24
CA PRO A 849 8.21 -8.01 -10.60
C PRO A 849 9.38 -8.60 -11.40
N ASN A 850 10.44 -7.84 -11.69
CA ASN A 850 11.82 -8.33 -11.59
C ASN A 850 12.33 -8.58 -10.13
N LYS A 851 11.41 -8.56 -9.14
CA LYS A 851 11.51 -8.88 -7.71
C LYS A 851 12.36 -7.94 -6.85
N ASN A 852 12.79 -6.83 -7.45
CA ASN A 852 13.36 -5.68 -6.75
C ASN A 852 12.35 -5.15 -5.70
N PHE A 853 12.80 -4.93 -4.46
CA PHE A 853 12.01 -4.35 -3.36
C PHE A 853 12.00 -2.80 -3.42
N LEU A 854 11.73 -2.06 -2.33
CA LEU A 854 11.87 -0.58 -2.21
C LEU A 854 12.04 -0.18 -0.72
N LEU A 855 13.04 0.63 -0.32
CA LEU A 855 13.40 0.87 1.11
C LEU A 855 13.94 2.30 1.44
N GLY A 856 13.35 2.96 2.46
CA GLY A 856 13.76 4.20 3.19
C GLY A 856 13.72 5.53 2.40
N GLY A 857 13.59 6.74 2.99
CA GLY A 857 13.83 7.26 4.35
C GLY A 857 13.40 8.75 4.46
N VAL A 858 14.13 9.55 5.26
CA VAL A 858 14.24 11.05 5.26
C VAL A 858 15.73 11.42 5.53
N SER A 859 16.18 12.66 5.83
CA SER A 859 17.62 13.00 6.08
C SER A 859 18.04 14.37 6.72
N HIS A 860 17.27 15.45 6.87
CA HIS A 860 17.83 16.82 7.12
C HIS A 860 18.84 16.94 8.27
N SER A 861 20.00 17.55 7.96
CA SER A 861 21.10 17.82 8.89
C SER A 861 21.80 19.16 8.59
N ILE A 862 23.05 19.31 9.03
CA ILE A 862 23.98 20.37 8.63
C ILE A 862 25.35 19.73 8.44
N VAL A 863 26.05 20.04 7.35
CA VAL A 863 27.01 19.12 6.72
C VAL A 863 28.16 18.65 7.62
N GLY A 864 28.32 17.32 7.71
CA GLY A 864 29.52 16.67 8.20
C GLY A 864 29.42 15.14 8.30
N GLY A 865 30.57 14.49 8.43
CA GLY A 865 30.71 13.06 8.73
C GLY A 865 30.26 12.14 7.60
N ASP A 866 29.05 11.59 7.70
CA ASP A 866 28.59 10.46 6.88
C ASP A 866 28.37 10.79 5.40
N ILE A 867 28.01 12.03 5.03
CA ILE A 867 27.58 12.41 3.66
C ILE A 867 28.09 13.81 3.27
N THR A 868 27.85 14.27 2.03
CA THR A 868 28.93 14.82 1.18
C THR A 868 28.71 16.19 0.53
N GLN A 869 27.47 16.64 0.33
CA GLN A 869 27.17 17.93 -0.33
C GLN A 869 26.67 19.01 0.66
N ASP A 870 26.48 20.25 0.18
CA ASP A 870 25.66 21.30 0.84
C ASP A 870 24.77 22.05 -0.18
N GLY A 871 23.69 22.66 0.29
CA GLY A 871 22.90 23.63 -0.46
C GLY A 871 21.37 23.57 -0.32
N ARG A 872 20.73 22.52 -0.82
CA ARG A 872 19.55 22.64 -1.71
C ARG A 872 18.26 21.92 -1.28
N GLY A 873 18.19 21.35 -0.08
CA GLY A 873 16.95 20.71 0.33
C GLY A 873 16.95 20.12 1.74
N PHE A 874 15.75 19.74 2.18
CA PHE A 874 15.44 19.18 3.50
C PHE A 874 16.05 17.79 3.65
N ASP A 875 15.36 16.79 3.13
CA ASP A 875 15.53 15.37 3.40
C ASP A 875 15.86 14.69 2.06
N ASP A 876 15.21 15.10 0.95
CA ASP A 876 15.58 15.06 -0.47
C ASP A 876 15.44 13.82 -1.38
N PHE A 877 15.29 14.10 -2.69
CA PHE A 877 15.18 13.11 -3.76
C PHE A 877 16.53 12.42 -4.10
N TRP A 878 17.09 11.65 -3.17
CA TRP A 878 18.27 10.79 -3.32
C TRP A 878 18.06 9.62 -4.33
N ILE A 879 18.99 8.65 -4.43
CA ILE A 879 18.90 7.51 -5.39
C ILE A 879 19.21 6.23 -4.64
N VAL A 880 18.53 5.14 -5.00
CA VAL A 880 18.38 3.96 -4.16
C VAL A 880 19.13 2.75 -4.75
N GLU A 881 20.20 2.30 -4.06
CA GLU A 881 21.03 1.15 -4.48
C GLU A 881 21.84 0.44 -3.35
N ILE A 882 21.34 -0.63 -2.74
CA ILE A 882 22.14 -1.66 -2.03
C ILE A 882 21.64 -3.03 -2.46
N SER A 883 22.53 -3.95 -2.79
CA SER A 883 22.08 -5.30 -3.15
C SER A 883 21.39 -5.94 -1.94
N GLU A 884 20.10 -6.29 -2.02
CA GLU A 884 19.46 -7.16 -1.02
C GLU A 884 19.99 -8.59 -1.21
N ASP A 885 21.28 -8.73 -0.90
CA ASP A 885 22.10 -9.87 -1.25
C ASP A 885 21.92 -10.94 -0.17
N TYR A 886 20.75 -11.57 -0.21
CA TYR A 886 20.50 -12.88 0.38
C TYR A 886 21.51 -13.83 -0.26
N LYS A 887 22.50 -14.24 0.51
CA LYS A 887 23.74 -14.90 0.08
C LYS A 887 23.69 -16.40 0.31
N SER A 888 24.21 -17.16 -0.64
CA SER A 888 24.29 -18.62 -0.56
C SER A 888 25.16 -19.08 0.61
N VAL A 889 24.60 -19.86 1.55
CA VAL A 889 25.30 -20.39 2.74
C VAL A 889 26.55 -21.21 2.41
N THR A 890 26.58 -21.84 1.23
CA THR A 890 27.72 -22.61 0.76
C THR A 890 28.70 -21.67 0.06
N GLY A 891 29.92 -21.55 0.59
CA GLY A 891 30.97 -20.69 0.04
C GLY A 891 31.38 -21.07 -1.39
N THR A 892 30.63 -20.57 -2.38
CA THR A 892 31.01 -20.53 -3.79
C THR A 892 31.71 -19.20 -4.06
N PRO A 893 32.98 -19.22 -4.52
CA PRO A 893 33.68 -17.99 -4.88
C PRO A 893 33.02 -17.34 -6.11
N ASP A 894 33.34 -16.06 -6.30
CA ASP A 894 32.89 -15.24 -7.42
C ASP A 894 32.96 -15.97 -8.76
N PHE A 895 31.99 -15.70 -9.64
CA PHE A 895 32.06 -16.09 -11.05
C PHE A 895 33.08 -15.21 -11.80
N ASP A 896 34.36 -15.34 -11.44
CA ASP A 896 35.46 -14.79 -12.22
C ASP A 896 35.53 -15.52 -13.56
N ILE A 897 35.04 -14.88 -14.63
CA ILE A 897 35.00 -15.45 -15.98
C ILE A 897 36.40 -15.38 -16.60
N GLN A 898 37.32 -16.17 -16.07
CA GLN A 898 38.55 -16.47 -16.77
C GLN A 898 38.24 -17.39 -17.95
N SER A 899 38.38 -16.82 -19.15
CA SER A 899 38.24 -17.56 -20.41
C SER A 899 39.44 -18.49 -20.62
N THR A 900 39.47 -19.60 -19.87
CA THR A 900 40.55 -20.58 -20.00
C THR A 900 40.48 -21.23 -21.39
N SER A 901 41.52 -21.00 -22.18
CA SER A 901 41.68 -21.49 -23.55
C SER A 901 41.84 -23.01 -23.67
N GLN A 902 41.69 -23.73 -22.55
CA GLN A 902 41.89 -25.18 -22.44
C GLN A 902 40.60 -26.01 -22.53
N LEU A 903 39.41 -25.44 -22.33
CA LEU A 903 38.14 -26.18 -22.45
C LEU A 903 37.49 -25.93 -23.81
N ILE A 904 37.25 -27.00 -24.58
CA ILE A 904 36.66 -26.96 -25.93
C ILE A 904 35.24 -27.55 -25.87
N VAL A 905 34.27 -26.87 -26.49
CA VAL A 905 32.90 -27.36 -26.68
C VAL A 905 32.54 -27.23 -28.15
N TYR A 906 32.14 -28.32 -28.80
CA TYR A 906 31.85 -28.36 -30.24
C TYR A 906 30.80 -29.43 -30.61
N PRO A 907 29.84 -29.14 -31.51
CA PRO A 907 29.53 -27.83 -32.07
C PRO A 907 28.94 -26.89 -31.00
N ASN A 908 29.27 -25.60 -31.10
CA ASN A 908 28.75 -24.54 -30.24
C ASN A 908 28.63 -23.26 -31.11
N PRO A 909 27.43 -22.84 -31.54
CA PRO A 909 26.11 -23.38 -31.15
C PRO A 909 25.86 -24.85 -31.51
N SER A 910 25.14 -25.54 -30.63
CA SER A 910 24.73 -26.94 -30.74
C SER A 910 23.27 -27.04 -31.20
N ARG A 911 22.89 -28.18 -31.80
CA ARG A 911 21.49 -28.58 -32.07
C ARG A 911 21.00 -29.64 -31.06
N GLY A 912 21.34 -29.46 -29.79
CA GLY A 912 21.02 -30.40 -28.71
C GLY A 912 22.00 -31.57 -28.53
N GLU A 913 23.12 -31.62 -29.25
CA GLU A 913 24.23 -32.56 -29.01
C GLU A 913 25.58 -31.86 -29.22
N PHE A 914 26.50 -32.03 -28.28
CA PHE A 914 27.85 -31.45 -28.35
C PHE A 914 28.88 -32.29 -27.60
N HIS A 915 30.15 -32.16 -27.99
CA HIS A 915 31.28 -32.77 -27.32
C HIS A 915 32.03 -31.76 -26.47
N VAL A 916 32.52 -32.22 -25.32
CA VAL A 916 33.36 -31.48 -24.39
C VAL A 916 34.74 -32.13 -24.38
N ARG A 917 35.79 -31.34 -24.62
CA ARG A 917 37.17 -31.82 -24.67
C ARG A 917 38.14 -30.84 -24.00
N LEU A 918 39.18 -31.36 -23.36
CA LEU A 918 40.34 -30.57 -22.91
C LEU A 918 41.42 -30.47 -24.00
N ALA A 919 42.04 -29.29 -24.12
CA ALA A 919 43.02 -28.99 -25.16
C ALA A 919 44.42 -29.57 -24.88
N ASP A 920 44.82 -29.64 -23.60
CA ASP A 920 46.09 -30.23 -23.14
C ASP A 920 45.80 -31.60 -22.47
N PRO A 921 46.37 -32.72 -22.97
CA PRO A 921 46.09 -34.06 -22.47
C PRO A 921 46.98 -34.54 -21.31
N THR A 922 47.87 -33.70 -20.75
CA THR A 922 48.86 -34.19 -19.78
C THR A 922 48.28 -34.48 -18.37
N GLY A 923 48.27 -35.77 -17.98
CA GLY A 923 48.28 -36.21 -16.58
C GLY A 923 46.95 -36.32 -15.83
N ARG A 924 45.82 -35.94 -16.42
CA ARG A 924 44.54 -35.78 -15.70
C ARG A 924 43.72 -37.08 -15.55
N ALA A 925 44.19 -37.97 -14.69
CA ALA A 925 43.61 -39.30 -14.46
C ALA A 925 42.34 -39.34 -13.55
N GLY A 926 41.83 -38.20 -13.08
CA GLY A 926 40.73 -38.13 -12.10
C GLY A 926 39.34 -38.54 -12.63
N ALA A 927 38.35 -38.62 -11.74
CA ALA A 927 36.93 -38.69 -12.09
C ALA A 927 36.34 -37.27 -12.13
N VAL A 928 35.56 -36.97 -13.17
CA VAL A 928 34.98 -35.64 -13.40
C VAL A 928 33.45 -35.69 -13.45
N THR A 929 32.83 -34.57 -13.08
CA THR A 929 31.41 -34.32 -13.28
C THR A 929 31.23 -33.11 -14.19
N LEU A 930 30.55 -33.32 -15.30
CA LEU A 930 30.10 -32.32 -16.25
C LEU A 930 28.70 -31.89 -15.84
N VAL A 931 28.51 -30.60 -15.57
CA VAL A 931 27.21 -30.05 -15.11
C VAL A 931 26.81 -28.93 -16.05
N LEU A 932 25.56 -28.95 -16.53
CA LEU A 932 24.99 -27.89 -17.35
C LEU A 932 24.00 -27.09 -16.51
N TYR A 933 24.13 -25.77 -16.54
CA TYR A 933 23.26 -24.81 -15.86
C TYR A 933 22.53 -23.93 -16.88
N ASP A 934 21.29 -23.54 -16.57
CA ASP A 934 20.56 -22.53 -17.34
C ASP A 934 21.03 -21.08 -17.01
N GLU A 935 20.41 -20.09 -17.65
CA GLU A 935 20.77 -18.67 -17.48
C GLU A 935 20.51 -18.13 -16.07
N VAL A 936 19.67 -18.82 -15.27
CA VAL A 936 19.38 -18.49 -13.86
C VAL A 936 20.03 -19.48 -12.89
N GLY A 937 21.11 -20.16 -13.31
CA GLY A 937 21.98 -20.96 -12.45
C GLY A 937 21.40 -22.29 -11.96
N ARG A 938 20.26 -22.75 -12.50
CA ARG A 938 19.68 -24.06 -12.14
C ARG A 938 20.38 -25.17 -12.91
N MET A 939 20.76 -26.24 -12.21
CA MET A 939 21.31 -27.44 -12.85
C MET A 939 20.24 -28.15 -13.69
N VAL A 940 20.44 -28.19 -15.00
CA VAL A 940 19.52 -28.85 -15.96
C VAL A 940 20.04 -30.19 -16.47
N LEU A 941 21.35 -30.46 -16.37
CA LEU A 941 21.96 -31.73 -16.76
C LEU A 941 23.21 -32.02 -15.94
N THR A 942 23.47 -33.30 -15.64
CA THR A 942 24.73 -33.74 -15.03
C THR A 942 25.19 -35.08 -15.60
N GLN A 943 26.48 -35.23 -15.86
CA GLN A 943 27.09 -36.42 -16.45
C GLN A 943 28.48 -36.66 -15.86
N LYS A 944 28.75 -37.90 -15.39
CA LYS A 944 30.09 -38.28 -14.92
C LYS A 944 30.93 -38.82 -16.07
N ALA A 945 32.23 -38.52 -16.05
CA ALA A 945 33.23 -39.07 -16.97
C ALA A 945 34.58 -39.27 -16.25
N SER A 946 35.59 -39.80 -16.94
CA SER A 946 36.99 -39.72 -16.46
C SER A 946 37.70 -38.53 -17.13
N GLY A 947 38.72 -37.99 -16.48
CA GLY A 947 39.57 -36.95 -17.07
C GLY A 947 40.28 -37.42 -18.33
N ALA A 948 40.61 -38.71 -18.43
CA ALA A 948 41.13 -39.33 -19.65
C ALA A 948 40.10 -39.30 -20.81
N LEU A 949 38.83 -39.62 -20.55
CA LEU A 949 37.75 -39.52 -21.55
C LEU A 949 37.49 -38.05 -21.98
N LEU A 950 37.74 -37.07 -21.11
CA LEU A 950 37.71 -35.65 -21.47
C LEU A 950 38.83 -35.23 -22.44
N CYS A 951 39.94 -35.95 -22.51
CA CYS A 951 40.98 -35.69 -23.52
C CYS A 951 40.57 -36.22 -24.90
N GLU A 952 39.83 -37.34 -24.95
CA GLU A 952 39.32 -37.95 -26.19
C GLU A 952 38.05 -37.23 -26.71
N GLY A 953 37.19 -36.75 -25.81
CA GLY A 953 36.02 -35.92 -26.09
C GLY A 953 34.69 -36.56 -25.66
N VAL A 954 34.09 -36.05 -24.59
CA VAL A 954 32.85 -36.59 -24.01
C VAL A 954 31.64 -35.98 -24.70
N GLY A 955 30.77 -36.81 -25.28
CA GLY A 955 29.48 -36.38 -25.82
C GLY A 955 28.45 -36.09 -24.73
N ILE A 956 27.74 -34.97 -24.86
CA ILE A 956 26.58 -34.55 -24.05
C ILE A 956 25.34 -34.52 -24.95
N ASN A 957 24.27 -35.19 -24.53
CA ASN A 957 22.96 -35.09 -25.16
C ASN A 957 22.09 -34.11 -24.38
N ALA A 958 21.74 -33.01 -25.02
CA ALA A 958 20.95 -31.90 -24.50
C ALA A 958 19.67 -31.67 -25.33
N ARG A 959 19.21 -32.65 -26.13
CA ARG A 959 18.05 -32.50 -27.04
C ARG A 959 16.71 -32.27 -26.32
N GLY A 960 16.65 -32.50 -25.01
CA GLY A 960 15.50 -32.20 -24.16
C GLY A 960 15.51 -30.79 -23.54
N LEU A 961 16.54 -29.98 -23.79
CA LEU A 961 16.64 -28.61 -23.29
C LEU A 961 16.05 -27.61 -24.29
N GLY A 962 15.58 -26.48 -23.78
CA GLY A 962 15.08 -25.38 -24.59
C GLY A 962 16.19 -24.69 -25.41
N ARG A 963 15.77 -23.82 -26.33
CA ARG A 963 16.69 -22.89 -26.99
C ARG A 963 17.14 -21.84 -25.99
N GLY A 964 18.44 -21.58 -25.91
CA GLY A 964 18.99 -20.62 -24.96
C GLY A 964 20.50 -20.73 -24.74
N MET A 965 21.00 -19.90 -23.83
CA MET A 965 22.36 -19.97 -23.32
C MET A 965 22.41 -20.90 -22.10
N TYR A 966 23.48 -21.68 -22.04
CA TYR A 966 23.76 -22.60 -20.93
C TYR A 966 25.22 -22.45 -20.50
N TYR A 967 25.50 -22.75 -19.24
CA TYR A 967 26.85 -22.76 -18.69
C TYR A 967 27.26 -24.20 -18.36
N LEU A 968 28.27 -24.70 -19.06
CA LEU A 968 28.90 -25.98 -18.78
C LEU A 968 30.00 -25.79 -17.74
N LYS A 969 29.95 -26.58 -16.66
CA LYS A 969 30.94 -26.63 -15.58
C LYS A 969 31.58 -28.01 -15.54
N VAL A 970 32.91 -28.07 -15.43
CA VAL A 970 33.69 -29.30 -15.24
C VAL A 970 34.26 -29.30 -13.82
N ILE A 971 33.91 -30.32 -13.04
CA ILE A 971 34.26 -30.44 -11.62
C ILE A 971 35.07 -31.73 -11.43
N GLY A 972 36.29 -31.64 -10.87
CA GLY A 972 37.05 -32.82 -10.42
C GLY A 972 38.50 -32.98 -10.93
N LEU A 973 39.21 -31.89 -11.25
CA LEU A 973 40.60 -31.93 -11.71
C LEU A 973 41.42 -30.76 -11.12
N ASP A 974 41.52 -30.73 -9.80
CA ASP A 974 42.22 -29.71 -8.96
C ASP A 974 41.75 -28.24 -9.12
N GLU A 975 40.98 -27.96 -10.16
CA GLU A 975 40.34 -26.70 -10.49
C GLU A 975 38.90 -26.94 -10.98
N THR A 976 38.14 -25.86 -11.15
CA THR A 976 36.81 -25.86 -11.77
C THR A 976 36.87 -25.03 -13.05
N MET A 977 36.45 -25.61 -14.18
CA MET A 977 36.41 -24.91 -15.46
C MET A 977 34.97 -24.67 -15.91
N THR A 978 34.69 -23.51 -16.50
CA THR A 978 33.35 -23.12 -16.96
C THR A 978 33.39 -22.64 -18.42
N LYS A 979 32.39 -22.98 -19.23
CA LYS A 979 32.26 -22.49 -20.61
C LYS A 979 30.80 -22.32 -21.04
N LYS A 980 30.53 -21.21 -21.72
CA LYS A 980 29.23 -20.91 -22.35
C LYS A 980 28.94 -21.86 -23.51
N VAL A 981 27.72 -22.40 -23.55
CA VAL A 981 27.18 -23.28 -24.59
C VAL A 981 25.87 -22.67 -25.11
N LEU A 982 25.70 -22.59 -26.41
CA LEU A 982 24.45 -22.14 -27.04
C LEU A 982 23.68 -23.35 -27.61
N ILE A 983 22.38 -23.44 -27.37
CA ILE A 983 21.51 -24.49 -27.95
C ILE A 983 20.47 -23.84 -28.87
N ASN A 984 20.42 -24.31 -30.13
CA ASN A 984 19.61 -23.82 -31.26
C ASN A 984 18.62 -24.89 -31.78
#